data_AF-A0A9Q1HRP7-F1
#
_entry.id   AF-A0A9Q1HRP7-F1
#
_cell.length_a   1.000
_cell.length_b   1.000
_cell.length_c   1.000
_cell.angle_alpha   90.00
_cell.angle_beta   90.00
_cell.angle_gamma   90.00
#
_symmetry.space_group_name_H-M   'P 1'
#
loop_
_entity.id
_entity.type
_entity.pdbx_description
1 polymer ?
#
loop_
_entity_poly.entity_id
_entity_poly.type
_entity_poly.pdbx_seq_one_letter_code
_entity_poly.pdbx_strand_id
1 'polypeptide(L)'
;MVWKHLYINFADDLSIFEDMPLIPNVPLADNMDSLELLRLRTPSPIILIDEEEAPLPESLPEIMKKLGVVVIEKLDSCLQHPLLKNYIHLLSPSTLLHVMDRYPSQRVVSQISSLDGKHKVVLRGFLAGLSEVTEKEKYILQELAIFEKIGPCTEKGMPMFIPLKGARALHHSAKLPADLRLSVNIIDCSDEATIRLIKMLRVEQIKSTECLKLIVQDLEKNFYAKDEVTKIMFWVLEHLSFLKNENPSVIKLLSSQKFILASSGKPIAATDLFDPELEILQNLFYMEEKTRFPPSTYTSSPDILHSLRQLGLKLEEVLPSHVFDVVNTVKKRTEEELPKEESKHNLLLLINILRWLYNSQISVDNNMHVPILNYKDTSKLAMKPIHECTYCDIKVDDLNDLLDDVSEPIILVHDDIPMKTAEWLKVPCLSTRLINPENLGFEQSGQREPLTVRIKNILEEYPSVSDIFKELLQNADDASATECSFLIDMRKNLEIRENLLDPGMVICHGPALWSFNNSVFSDTDFLNITRLGGSMKRCEADKVGKFGLGFNSVYHVTDIPIIMSREFMIMFDPNINHISKHIRDRSNPGIKINWSKQQKRLRKFPNQFKPFINVFNCQLPLSQESPYKYNGTLFRLPFRTEQEASMSEISSIYYNTTDIYSLVDEFSICGHRLILFTQHVGSMVLKYLKYEEPNPAASQDVITINKSVWSSKAAYGPLSILKAAAKVMKKVANTNRVPADVPKSGCIIRIVVEEFHNVFKRIVDLQSPLFRGSDDDPSSYFELAAKGGQTKRLTDEMPQKAVDLTNWLICSCMDVNEALKFSLSESGRRLGLVPCGAVAVLLSEGENRTWTVKTNPTPIGEVFCYLPLRIKTGLPVHINGCFAVTSNRKEIWKTDTKGNWNSVFMRHVIVQAYLAALSMLRNMAESGELLNYSYYATWPDPGVVHDDFTLISQGVYQEIAKGGDNDIAKVFSDGTTWVSIKHVRFLDDSLLCRPDIGPAAFKIFLKYLKKTGSQDLCAVELPDWVKEGFDDAGCKEKLMENTLTEKQFFSDVFFPHIQDIDKDLRDPLMHYVLNEKLEEFAAILKVTPCIPCSNQTHQLFVPSRLIHPEGRVAKLYNSEDGRFPEGTTRDYLNPVCLVKLVQLGMVKDDLSWEDLIERSESVVKLNESDHTAACLRSSILLSLIDEKLKISDPKTNELQEKLQNICFLPFLTKPAGFSLP
;
A
#
# COMPACT_ATOMS: atom_id res chain seq x y z
N MET A 1 -48.46 75.00 53.99
CA MET A 1 -49.69 74.18 54.18
C MET A 1 -49.99 73.26 52.99
N VAL A 2 -49.85 73.73 51.73
CA VAL A 2 -50.19 72.94 50.52
C VAL A 2 -49.44 71.61 50.44
N TRP A 3 -48.11 71.60 50.55
CA TRP A 3 -47.32 70.36 50.47
C TRP A 3 -47.61 69.35 51.60
N LYS A 4 -47.95 69.83 52.80
CA LYS A 4 -48.44 68.96 53.88
C LYS A 4 -49.80 68.33 53.56
N HIS A 5 -50.68 69.04 52.86
CA HIS A 5 -51.96 68.49 52.40
C HIS A 5 -51.77 67.46 51.29
N LEU A 6 -50.86 67.72 50.35
CA LEU A 6 -50.47 66.76 49.31
C LEU A 6 -49.88 65.48 49.92
N TYR A 7 -48.99 65.62 50.92
CA TYR A 7 -48.42 64.46 51.62
C TYR A 7 -49.47 63.57 52.29
N ILE A 8 -50.52 64.16 52.88
CA ILE A 8 -51.53 63.40 53.63
C ILE A 8 -52.56 62.75 52.69
N ASN A 9 -53.01 63.45 51.65
CA ASN A 9 -54.12 62.99 50.80
C ASN A 9 -53.69 62.40 49.46
N PHE A 10 -52.46 62.67 49.02
CA PHE A 10 -51.91 62.32 47.71
C PHE A 10 -50.49 61.75 47.82
N ALA A 11 -50.23 60.97 48.90
CA ALA A 11 -48.91 60.40 49.19
C ALA A 11 -48.34 59.55 48.04
N ASP A 12 -49.21 58.80 47.36
CA ASP A 12 -48.84 57.79 46.36
C ASP A 12 -49.09 58.23 44.92
N ASP A 13 -49.68 59.42 44.67
CA ASP A 13 -49.89 59.93 43.32
C ASP A 13 -49.94 61.47 43.27
N LEU A 14 -48.98 62.08 42.57
CA LEU A 14 -48.92 63.51 42.28
C LEU A 14 -49.28 63.88 40.84
N SER A 15 -49.58 62.90 39.97
CA SER A 15 -49.80 63.12 38.53
C SER A 15 -51.02 64.00 38.22
N ILE A 16 -51.99 64.09 39.14
CA ILE A 16 -53.16 64.97 38.98
C ILE A 16 -52.75 66.46 39.05
N PHE A 17 -51.60 66.76 39.68
CA PHE A 17 -51.06 68.12 39.82
C PHE A 17 -49.97 68.43 38.79
N GLU A 18 -49.85 67.60 37.76
CA GLU A 18 -48.97 67.85 36.62
C GLU A 18 -49.24 69.24 36.03
N ASP A 19 -48.17 69.93 35.64
CA ASP A 19 -48.13 71.29 35.15
C ASP A 19 -48.55 72.40 36.14
N MET A 20 -48.89 72.08 37.40
CA MET A 20 -49.20 73.11 38.40
C MET A 20 -47.94 73.76 38.98
N PRO A 21 -47.90 75.10 39.15
CA PRO A 21 -46.77 75.82 39.74
C PRO A 21 -46.77 75.66 41.26
N LEU A 22 -46.09 74.62 41.76
CA LEU A 22 -46.12 74.23 43.18
C LEU A 22 -44.74 74.20 43.84
N ILE A 23 -43.64 74.26 43.08
CA ILE A 23 -42.28 74.19 43.62
C ILE A 23 -41.69 75.60 43.68
N PRO A 24 -41.39 76.16 44.86
CA PRO A 24 -40.72 77.46 44.94
C PRO A 24 -39.30 77.39 44.37
N ASN A 25 -38.93 78.40 43.58
CA ASN A 25 -37.59 78.49 42.98
C ASN A 25 -36.50 78.85 44.01
N VAL A 26 -36.89 79.38 45.17
CA VAL A 26 -36.01 79.73 46.30
C VAL A 26 -36.66 79.35 47.64
N PRO A 27 -35.88 79.11 48.72
CA PRO A 27 -36.44 78.88 50.05
C PRO A 27 -37.30 80.05 50.54
N LEU A 28 -38.42 79.74 51.19
CA LEU A 28 -39.42 80.67 51.69
C LEU A 28 -38.92 81.38 52.96
N ALA A 29 -39.12 82.70 53.04
CA ALA A 29 -38.84 83.51 54.22
C ALA A 29 -40.02 84.42 54.58
N ASP A 30 -40.20 84.74 55.86
CA ASP A 30 -41.38 85.44 56.40
C ASP A 30 -41.59 86.87 55.85
N ASN A 31 -40.59 87.43 55.17
CA ASN A 31 -40.52 88.79 54.65
C ASN A 31 -40.56 88.84 53.10
N MET A 32 -41.12 87.83 52.44
CA MET A 32 -41.26 87.79 50.98
C MET A 32 -42.61 88.32 50.49
N ASP A 33 -42.58 89.32 49.60
CA ASP A 33 -43.79 89.94 49.01
C ASP A 33 -44.25 89.31 47.69
N SER A 34 -43.39 88.52 47.02
CA SER A 34 -43.70 87.81 45.77
C SER A 34 -42.85 86.54 45.63
N LEU A 35 -43.44 85.47 45.09
CA LEU A 35 -42.80 84.14 44.98
C LEU A 35 -42.95 83.58 43.57
N GLU A 36 -41.84 83.17 42.95
CA GLU A 36 -41.84 82.44 41.68
C GLU A 36 -41.93 80.92 41.94
N LEU A 37 -42.98 80.31 41.39
CA LEU A 37 -43.25 78.88 41.52
C LEU A 37 -43.02 78.16 40.19
N LEU A 38 -42.12 77.18 40.22
CA LEU A 38 -41.85 76.23 39.15
C LEU A 38 -42.95 75.17 39.09
N ARG A 39 -43.22 74.71 37.86
CA ARG A 39 -44.28 73.74 37.56
C ARG A 39 -43.81 72.30 37.80
N LEU A 40 -44.66 71.49 38.42
CA LEU A 40 -44.48 70.04 38.51
C LEU A 40 -44.61 69.41 37.13
N ARG A 41 -43.51 68.98 36.51
CA ARG A 41 -43.52 68.31 35.20
C ARG A 41 -42.74 67.01 35.25
N THR A 42 -43.21 65.99 34.56
CA THR A 42 -42.55 64.72 34.30
C THR A 42 -42.40 64.54 32.78
N PRO A 43 -41.17 64.32 32.29
CA PRO A 43 -39.92 64.37 33.07
C PRO A 43 -39.65 65.82 33.58
N SER A 44 -38.92 66.05 34.68
CA SER A 44 -38.72 67.42 35.27
C SER A 44 -37.45 68.18 34.88
N PRO A 45 -37.53 69.46 34.42
CA PRO A 45 -36.35 70.19 33.94
C PRO A 45 -35.54 70.79 35.09
N ILE A 46 -35.96 70.49 36.33
CA ILE A 46 -35.45 71.07 37.56
C ILE A 46 -34.36 70.15 38.11
N ILE A 47 -33.16 70.69 38.22
CA ILE A 47 -32.02 70.02 38.83
C ILE A 47 -31.64 70.76 40.11
N LEU A 48 -31.57 70.01 41.21
CA LEU A 48 -31.03 70.47 42.47
C LEU A 48 -29.52 70.25 42.48
N ILE A 49 -28.78 71.31 42.79
CA ILE A 49 -27.36 71.25 43.11
C ILE A 49 -27.24 71.19 44.63
N ASP A 50 -26.62 70.14 45.15
CA ASP A 50 -26.25 70.06 46.57
C ASP A 50 -24.78 70.49 46.71
N GLU A 51 -24.53 71.67 47.29
CA GLU A 51 -23.17 72.19 47.46
C GLU A 51 -22.36 71.43 48.53
N GLU A 52 -22.99 70.60 49.36
CA GLU A 52 -22.28 69.85 50.42
C GLU A 52 -21.61 68.55 49.91
N GLU A 53 -22.04 67.98 48.78
CA GLU A 53 -21.57 66.66 48.32
C GLU A 53 -20.39 66.68 47.32
N ALA A 54 -20.15 67.76 46.55
CA ALA A 54 -18.92 67.95 45.75
C ALA A 54 -18.81 69.37 45.10
N PRO A 55 -17.59 69.95 44.96
CA PRO A 55 -17.41 71.20 44.22
C PRO A 55 -17.63 71.00 42.71
N LEU A 56 -18.50 71.82 42.12
CA LEU A 56 -18.84 71.80 40.69
C LEU A 56 -17.92 72.71 39.87
N PRO A 57 -17.64 72.40 38.58
CA PRO A 57 -16.90 73.31 37.70
C PRO A 57 -17.65 74.63 37.53
N GLU A 58 -16.99 75.78 37.79
CA GLU A 58 -17.62 77.11 37.87
C GLU A 58 -18.48 77.49 36.66
N SER A 59 -18.15 77.02 35.45
CA SER A 59 -18.88 77.34 34.21
C SER A 59 -19.99 76.36 33.84
N LEU A 60 -20.13 75.23 34.56
CA LEU A 60 -21.16 74.21 34.26
C LEU A 60 -22.60 74.71 34.50
N PRO A 61 -22.92 75.46 35.57
CA PRO A 61 -24.27 76.01 35.76
C PRO A 61 -24.68 76.98 34.65
N GLU A 62 -23.73 77.76 34.11
CA GLU A 62 -23.98 78.63 32.95
C GLU A 62 -24.27 77.84 31.67
N ILE A 63 -23.54 76.74 31.45
CA ILE A 63 -23.80 75.82 30.33
C ILE A 63 -25.21 75.21 30.47
N MET A 64 -25.58 74.75 31.67
CA MET A 64 -26.89 74.16 31.95
C MET A 64 -28.04 75.14 31.70
N LYS A 65 -27.90 76.41 32.12
CA LYS A 65 -28.88 77.46 31.83
C LYS A 65 -29.03 77.71 30.32
N LYS A 66 -27.92 77.74 29.56
CA LYS A 66 -27.96 77.88 28.09
C LYS A 66 -28.65 76.69 27.40
N LEU A 67 -28.58 75.50 27.98
CA LEU A 67 -29.28 74.29 27.54
C LEU A 67 -30.76 74.23 27.98
N GLY A 68 -31.25 75.24 28.70
CA GLY A 68 -32.65 75.33 29.14
C GLY A 68 -32.98 74.47 30.37
N VAL A 69 -31.98 74.12 31.18
CA VAL A 69 -32.15 73.42 32.47
C VAL A 69 -32.40 74.46 33.57
N VAL A 70 -33.36 74.21 34.45
CA VAL A 70 -33.63 75.06 35.62
C VAL A 70 -32.84 74.52 36.80
N VAL A 71 -32.03 75.37 37.41
CA VAL A 71 -31.13 74.99 38.51
C VAL A 71 -31.63 75.60 39.80
N ILE A 72 -31.83 74.77 40.83
CA ILE A 72 -32.14 75.19 42.20
C ILE A 72 -30.93 74.84 43.09
N GLU A 73 -30.53 75.76 43.95
CA GLU A 73 -29.35 75.59 44.84
C GLU A 73 -29.75 75.04 46.22
N LYS A 74 -30.97 75.32 46.70
CA LYS A 74 -31.43 74.83 48.01
C LYS A 74 -32.94 74.61 48.05
N LEU A 75 -33.35 73.43 48.51
CA LEU A 75 -34.77 73.11 48.71
C LEU A 75 -35.30 73.70 50.01
N ASP A 76 -36.55 74.17 49.97
CA ASP A 76 -37.26 74.57 51.18
C ASP A 76 -37.69 73.36 52.02
N SER A 77 -37.58 73.49 53.34
CA SER A 77 -38.00 72.48 54.31
C SER A 77 -39.48 72.06 54.19
N CYS A 78 -40.34 72.88 53.60
CA CYS A 78 -41.76 72.60 53.42
C CYS A 78 -42.05 71.53 52.34
N LEU A 79 -41.08 71.22 51.47
CA LEU A 79 -41.21 70.31 50.34
C LEU A 79 -40.95 68.85 50.75
N GLN A 80 -41.74 68.34 51.68
CA GLN A 80 -41.64 66.94 52.14
C GLN A 80 -42.71 66.08 51.45
N HIS A 81 -42.33 65.40 50.37
CA HIS A 81 -43.19 64.43 49.66
C HIS A 81 -42.39 63.25 49.09
N PRO A 82 -42.81 61.98 49.27
CA PRO A 82 -42.05 60.81 48.83
C PRO A 82 -41.84 60.74 47.31
N LEU A 83 -42.78 61.33 46.54
CA LEU A 83 -42.72 61.40 45.09
C LEU A 83 -42.02 62.64 44.52
N LEU A 84 -41.54 63.57 45.36
CA LEU A 84 -40.90 64.80 44.88
C LEU A 84 -39.62 64.53 44.07
N LYS A 85 -38.92 63.43 44.36
CA LYS A 85 -37.75 62.95 43.61
C LYS A 85 -38.01 62.67 42.12
N ASN A 86 -39.27 62.47 41.74
CA ASN A 86 -39.67 62.31 40.33
C ASN A 86 -39.73 63.66 39.59
N TYR A 87 -39.78 64.75 40.33
CA TYR A 87 -39.99 66.10 39.83
C TYR A 87 -38.84 67.08 40.15
N ILE A 88 -37.89 66.69 41.00
CA ILE A 88 -36.66 67.45 41.25
C ILE A 88 -35.54 66.42 41.31
N HIS A 89 -34.56 66.55 40.42
CA HIS A 89 -33.50 65.57 40.28
C HIS A 89 -32.17 66.12 40.80
N LEU A 90 -31.37 65.30 41.48
CA LEU A 90 -30.01 65.66 41.84
C LEU A 90 -29.12 65.73 40.59
N LEU A 91 -28.16 66.66 40.60
CA LEU A 91 -27.24 66.84 39.48
C LEU A 91 -26.38 65.60 39.27
N SER A 92 -26.54 64.96 38.11
CA SER A 92 -25.66 63.90 37.62
C SER A 92 -25.53 64.01 36.10
N PRO A 93 -24.46 63.44 35.49
CA PRO A 93 -24.33 63.39 34.03
C PRO A 93 -25.54 62.75 33.31
N SER A 94 -26.11 61.67 33.87
CA SER A 94 -27.32 61.03 33.33
C SER A 94 -28.55 61.93 33.42
N THR A 95 -28.71 62.62 34.55
CA THR A 95 -29.80 63.60 34.73
C THR A 95 -29.71 64.70 33.68
N LEU A 96 -28.50 65.22 33.40
CA LEU A 96 -28.30 66.27 32.39
C LEU A 96 -28.67 65.78 30.98
N LEU A 97 -28.24 64.58 30.58
CA LEU A 97 -28.61 63.99 29.28
C LEU A 97 -30.12 63.75 29.16
N HIS A 98 -30.78 63.29 30.22
CA HIS A 98 -32.23 63.10 30.25
C HIS A 98 -33.01 64.42 30.15
N VAL A 99 -32.47 65.54 30.66
CA VAL A 99 -33.07 66.86 30.43
C VAL A 99 -32.84 67.32 28.99
N MET A 100 -31.65 67.09 28.42
CA MET A 100 -31.34 67.43 27.03
C MET A 100 -32.27 66.72 26.03
N ASP A 101 -32.64 65.47 26.28
CA ASP A 101 -33.54 64.66 25.42
C ASP A 101 -34.93 65.30 25.20
N ARG A 102 -35.33 66.25 26.04
CA ARG A 102 -36.65 66.91 25.93
C ARG A 102 -36.74 67.94 24.84
N TYR A 103 -35.61 68.53 24.50
CA TYR A 103 -35.54 69.51 23.44
C TYR A 103 -35.26 68.76 22.13
N PRO A 104 -35.83 69.19 20.99
CA PRO A 104 -35.52 68.58 19.70
C PRO A 104 -34.01 68.50 19.49
N SER A 105 -33.49 67.33 19.10
CA SER A 105 -32.05 67.07 19.05
C SER A 105 -31.29 68.10 18.21
N GLN A 106 -31.90 68.64 17.15
CA GLN A 106 -31.33 69.73 16.34
C GLN A 106 -31.08 71.01 17.15
N ARG A 107 -31.99 71.37 18.08
CA ARG A 107 -31.83 72.54 18.94
C ARG A 107 -30.64 72.33 19.89
N VAL A 108 -30.58 71.17 20.53
CA VAL A 108 -29.49 70.82 21.47
C VAL A 108 -28.13 70.83 20.76
N VAL A 109 -28.04 70.19 19.59
CA VAL A 109 -26.82 70.16 18.78
C VAL A 109 -26.42 71.56 18.32
N SER A 110 -27.37 72.40 17.91
CA SER A 110 -27.08 73.80 17.51
C SER A 110 -26.54 74.65 18.68
N GLN A 111 -27.13 74.51 19.87
CA GLN A 111 -26.70 75.23 21.07
C GLN A 111 -25.31 74.77 21.50
N ILE A 112 -25.05 73.46 21.51
CA ILE A 112 -23.73 72.92 21.86
C ILE A 112 -22.68 73.30 20.81
N SER A 113 -23.04 73.31 19.52
CA SER A 113 -22.12 73.75 18.47
C SER A 113 -21.72 75.22 18.62
N SER A 114 -22.62 76.07 19.14
CA SER A 114 -22.36 77.49 19.43
C SER A 114 -21.53 77.76 20.68
N LEU A 115 -21.31 76.76 21.54
CA LEU A 115 -20.41 76.89 22.69
C LEU A 115 -18.96 77.08 22.21
N ASP A 116 -18.20 77.90 22.95
CA ASP A 116 -16.77 78.01 22.72
C ASP A 116 -16.03 76.70 23.11
N GLY A 117 -14.77 76.59 22.70
CA GLY A 117 -13.97 75.38 22.95
C GLY A 117 -13.81 75.07 24.44
N LYS A 118 -13.69 76.07 25.31
CA LYS A 118 -13.52 75.85 26.76
C LYS A 118 -14.78 75.24 27.37
N HIS A 119 -15.96 75.77 27.03
CA HIS A 119 -17.23 75.23 27.50
C HIS A 119 -17.48 73.81 26.96
N LYS A 120 -17.08 73.51 25.71
CA LYS A 120 -17.18 72.16 25.14
C LYS A 120 -16.32 71.14 25.89
N VAL A 121 -15.09 71.52 26.24
CA VAL A 121 -14.18 70.67 27.01
C VAL A 121 -14.72 70.41 28.43
N VAL A 122 -15.25 71.45 29.11
CA VAL A 122 -15.87 71.30 30.44
C VAL A 122 -17.09 70.38 30.38
N LEU A 123 -17.96 70.55 29.38
CA LEU A 123 -19.14 69.71 29.19
C LEU A 123 -18.73 68.25 28.90
N ARG A 124 -17.74 68.02 28.04
CA ARG A 124 -17.18 66.69 27.76
C ARG A 124 -16.62 66.04 29.03
N GLY A 125 -15.86 66.78 29.83
CA GLY A 125 -15.29 66.32 31.10
C GLY A 125 -16.35 65.90 32.11
N PHE A 126 -17.41 66.69 32.26
CA PHE A 126 -18.53 66.35 33.14
C PHE A 126 -19.29 65.10 32.66
N LEU A 127 -19.60 65.01 31.36
CA LEU A 127 -20.28 63.86 30.76
C LEU A 127 -19.44 62.57 30.81
N ALA A 128 -18.11 62.67 30.82
CA ALA A 128 -17.24 61.52 31.04
C ALA A 128 -17.39 60.89 32.44
N GLY A 129 -18.03 61.58 33.39
CA GLY A 129 -18.35 61.06 34.72
C GLY A 129 -19.43 59.97 34.76
N LEU A 130 -20.10 59.68 33.63
CA LEU A 130 -21.06 58.58 33.52
C LEU A 130 -20.43 57.24 33.95
N SER A 131 -21.18 56.44 34.71
CA SER A 131 -20.81 55.06 35.05
C SER A 131 -21.25 54.08 33.97
N GLU A 132 -22.50 54.21 33.50
CA GLU A 132 -23.09 53.44 32.40
C GLU A 132 -23.89 54.37 31.47
N VAL A 133 -24.07 53.97 30.21
CA VAL A 133 -24.75 54.77 29.18
C VAL A 133 -25.87 53.95 28.56
N THR A 134 -27.10 54.46 28.62
CA THR A 134 -28.26 53.88 27.93
C THR A 134 -28.20 54.14 26.43
N GLU A 135 -28.88 53.33 25.61
CA GLU A 135 -28.87 53.51 24.14
C GLU A 135 -29.44 54.88 23.70
N LYS A 136 -30.34 55.49 24.49
CA LYS A 136 -30.83 56.85 24.23
C LYS A 136 -29.78 57.92 24.54
N GLU A 137 -29.11 57.82 25.69
CA GLU A 137 -28.01 58.72 26.06
C GLU A 137 -26.85 58.63 25.06
N LYS A 138 -26.57 57.42 24.56
CA LYS A 138 -25.57 57.17 23.52
C LYS A 138 -25.89 57.89 22.22
N TYR A 139 -27.15 57.90 21.78
CA TYR A 139 -27.57 58.63 20.58
C TYR A 139 -27.32 60.13 20.72
N ILE A 140 -27.68 60.71 21.88
CA ILE A 140 -27.46 62.14 22.15
C ILE A 140 -25.97 62.45 22.16
N LEU A 141 -25.17 61.68 22.91
CA LEU A 141 -23.71 61.86 23.04
C LEU A 141 -23.00 61.77 21.68
N GLN A 142 -23.48 60.93 20.76
CA GLN A 142 -22.90 60.80 19.42
C GLN A 142 -23.10 62.03 18.53
N GLU A 143 -24.17 62.81 18.75
CA GLU A 143 -24.49 64.02 17.98
C GLU A 143 -23.79 65.27 18.51
N LEU A 144 -23.16 65.21 19.70
CA LEU A 144 -22.55 66.39 20.33
C LEU A 144 -21.18 66.71 19.72
N ALA A 145 -21.06 67.91 19.14
CA ALA A 145 -19.80 68.43 18.59
C ALA A 145 -18.84 68.94 19.68
N ILE A 146 -18.40 68.02 20.53
CA ILE A 146 -17.52 68.28 21.70
C ILE A 146 -16.17 67.56 21.62
N PHE A 147 -15.87 66.85 20.52
CA PHE A 147 -14.63 66.09 20.34
C PHE A 147 -13.69 66.75 19.34
N GLU A 148 -12.39 66.79 19.62
CA GLU A 148 -11.40 67.48 18.80
C GLU A 148 -10.99 66.65 17.57
N LYS A 149 -10.82 67.29 16.40
CA LYS A 149 -10.40 66.63 15.15
C LYS A 149 -8.88 66.68 14.97
N ILE A 150 -8.30 65.58 14.51
CA ILE A 150 -6.89 65.49 14.09
C ILE A 150 -6.66 66.29 12.80
N GLY A 151 -5.62 67.13 12.83
CA GLY A 151 -5.15 67.89 11.68
C GLY A 151 -4.85 69.33 12.04
N PRO A 152 -4.42 70.15 11.07
CA PRO A 152 -4.06 71.54 11.33
C PRO A 152 -5.26 72.32 11.86
N CYS A 153 -5.03 73.11 12.91
CA CYS A 153 -6.01 74.05 13.46
C CYS A 153 -6.50 75.00 12.35
N THR A 154 -7.71 75.53 12.50
CA THR A 154 -8.24 76.57 11.59
C THR A 154 -7.26 77.77 11.51
N GLU A 155 -7.40 78.65 10.51
CA GLU A 155 -6.49 79.79 10.25
C GLU A 155 -6.18 80.71 11.47
N LYS A 156 -6.89 80.56 12.59
CA LYS A 156 -6.67 81.25 13.89
C LYS A 156 -6.03 80.39 15.00
N GLY A 157 -5.55 79.18 14.72
CA GLY A 157 -4.90 78.30 15.72
C GLY A 157 -5.85 77.66 16.73
N MET A 158 -7.15 77.63 16.45
CA MET A 158 -8.16 77.04 17.35
C MET A 158 -8.51 75.59 16.96
N PRO A 159 -8.64 74.67 17.93
CA PRO A 159 -9.01 73.28 17.69
C PRO A 159 -10.43 73.18 17.14
N MET A 160 -10.63 72.30 16.16
CA MET A 160 -11.91 72.07 15.52
C MET A 160 -12.65 70.94 16.24
N PHE A 161 -13.88 71.20 16.68
CA PHE A 161 -14.71 70.20 17.37
C PHE A 161 -15.75 69.59 16.40
N ILE A 162 -15.85 68.26 16.40
CA ILE A 162 -16.74 67.46 15.56
C ILE A 162 -17.56 66.48 16.42
N PRO A 163 -18.74 66.03 15.94
CA PRO A 163 -19.50 64.98 16.60
C PRO A 163 -18.87 63.60 16.39
N LEU A 164 -19.16 62.64 17.28
CA LEU A 164 -18.73 61.24 17.12
C LEU A 164 -19.48 60.53 15.98
N LYS A 165 -20.68 60.99 15.63
CA LYS A 165 -21.49 60.38 14.57
C LYS A 165 -20.77 60.41 13.23
N GLY A 166 -20.43 59.23 12.72
CA GLY A 166 -19.73 59.06 11.44
C GLY A 166 -18.23 59.36 11.49
N ALA A 167 -17.69 59.72 12.65
CA ALA A 167 -16.25 59.91 12.86
C ALA A 167 -15.61 58.62 13.43
N ARG A 168 -14.32 58.47 13.20
CA ARG A 168 -13.50 57.42 13.82
C ARG A 168 -12.52 58.05 14.80
N ALA A 169 -12.11 57.30 15.81
CA ALA A 169 -11.21 57.79 16.85
C ALA A 169 -9.78 57.31 16.60
N LEU A 170 -8.78 58.11 16.92
CA LEU A 170 -7.40 57.62 16.96
C LEU A 170 -7.17 56.84 18.26
N HIS A 171 -6.48 55.71 18.21
CA HIS A 171 -6.06 55.02 19.42
C HIS A 171 -5.06 55.89 20.20
N HIS A 172 -5.18 55.99 21.53
CA HIS A 172 -4.35 56.88 22.37
C HIS A 172 -2.84 56.59 22.30
N SER A 173 -2.43 55.40 21.83
CA SER A 173 -1.02 55.02 21.64
C SER A 173 -0.53 55.19 20.20
N ALA A 174 -1.38 55.64 19.28
CA ALA A 174 -1.03 55.74 17.87
C ALA A 174 -0.13 56.95 17.63
N LYS A 175 0.85 56.79 16.73
CA LYS A 175 1.79 57.85 16.34
C LYS A 175 1.54 58.24 14.88
N LEU A 176 1.52 59.54 14.61
CA LEU A 176 1.36 60.10 13.27
C LEU A 176 2.36 61.25 13.04
N PRO A 177 2.74 61.53 11.78
CA PRO A 177 3.50 62.73 11.43
C PRO A 177 2.78 64.00 11.91
N ALA A 178 3.56 64.99 12.37
CA ALA A 178 3.02 66.31 12.73
C ALA A 178 2.39 66.99 11.49
N ASP A 179 1.35 67.78 11.71
CA ASP A 179 0.62 68.55 10.68
C ASP A 179 0.01 67.72 9.53
N LEU A 180 -0.19 66.41 9.77
CA LEU A 180 -0.77 65.51 8.77
C LEU A 180 -2.22 65.89 8.44
N ARG A 181 -2.48 66.06 7.14
CA ARG A 181 -3.84 66.23 6.60
C ARG A 181 -4.36 64.89 6.11
N LEU A 182 -5.49 64.43 6.64
CA LEU A 182 -6.16 63.21 6.20
C LEU A 182 -7.44 63.54 5.43
N SER A 183 -7.76 62.72 4.43
CA SER A 183 -9.00 62.85 3.66
C SER A 183 -10.28 62.51 4.46
N VAL A 184 -10.15 61.93 5.66
CA VAL A 184 -11.24 61.51 6.55
C VAL A 184 -11.17 62.22 7.90
N ASN A 185 -12.33 62.50 8.51
CA ASN A 185 -12.42 63.08 9.85
C ASN A 185 -12.07 62.02 10.92
N ILE A 186 -10.96 62.23 11.64
CA ILE A 186 -10.54 61.40 12.76
C ILE A 186 -10.48 62.26 14.03
N ILE A 187 -11.01 61.73 15.12
CA ILE A 187 -11.04 62.39 16.43
C ILE A 187 -9.73 62.13 17.17
N ASP A 188 -9.17 63.19 17.74
CA ASP A 188 -8.02 63.13 18.62
C ASP A 188 -8.42 62.56 19.98
N CYS A 189 -7.62 61.62 20.49
CA CYS A 189 -7.86 60.91 21.75
C CYS A 189 -6.66 61.08 22.68
N SER A 190 -6.18 62.31 22.78
CA SER A 190 -5.09 62.72 23.65
C SER A 190 -5.56 62.98 25.09
N ASP A 191 -6.83 63.36 25.31
CA ASP A 191 -7.38 63.63 26.63
C ASP A 191 -8.18 62.46 27.25
N GLU A 192 -8.10 62.29 28.57
CA GLU A 192 -8.71 61.18 29.31
C GLU A 192 -10.25 61.12 29.18
N ALA A 193 -10.91 62.29 29.13
CA ALA A 193 -12.36 62.36 29.02
C ALA A 193 -12.84 61.80 27.67
N THR A 194 -12.14 62.15 26.59
CA THR A 194 -12.40 61.59 25.24
C THR A 194 -12.16 60.09 25.21
N ILE A 195 -11.04 59.60 25.75
CA ILE A 195 -10.74 58.15 25.81
C ILE A 195 -11.85 57.40 26.55
N ARG A 196 -12.30 57.92 27.70
CA ARG A 196 -13.36 57.30 28.49
C ARG A 196 -14.68 57.24 27.73
N LEU A 197 -15.10 58.36 27.14
CA LEU A 197 -16.36 58.42 26.37
C LEU A 197 -16.34 57.52 25.14
N ILE A 198 -15.24 57.50 24.38
CA ILE A 198 -15.09 56.63 23.20
C ILE A 198 -15.15 55.16 23.59
N LYS A 199 -14.53 54.78 24.72
CA LYS A 199 -14.59 53.41 25.25
C LYS A 199 -16.00 53.05 25.72
N MET A 200 -16.69 53.95 26.41
CA MET A 200 -18.08 53.74 26.87
C MET A 200 -19.06 53.61 25.70
N LEU A 201 -18.91 54.46 24.67
CA LEU A 201 -19.78 54.47 23.48
C LEU A 201 -19.39 53.44 22.41
N ARG A 202 -18.28 52.71 22.62
CA ARG A 202 -17.71 51.69 21.71
C ARG A 202 -17.45 52.23 20.29
N VAL A 203 -16.89 53.42 20.19
CA VAL A 203 -16.51 54.01 18.89
C VAL A 203 -15.23 53.35 18.36
N GLU A 204 -15.19 53.10 17.05
CA GLU A 204 -14.08 52.42 16.38
C GLU A 204 -12.78 53.23 16.51
N GLN A 205 -11.71 52.59 17.01
CA GLN A 205 -10.40 53.19 17.20
C GLN A 205 -9.40 52.70 16.14
N ILE A 206 -8.75 53.64 15.46
CA ILE A 206 -7.78 53.39 14.41
C ILE A 206 -6.36 53.46 14.99
N LYS A 207 -5.52 52.47 14.66
CA LYS A 207 -4.10 52.43 15.05
C LYS A 207 -3.19 53.07 14.01
N SER A 208 -1.91 53.28 14.36
CA SER A 208 -0.91 53.96 13.51
C SER A 208 -0.81 53.36 12.11
N THR A 209 -0.80 52.03 12.03
CA THR A 209 -0.68 51.24 10.80
C THR A 209 -1.94 51.28 9.92
N GLU A 210 -3.12 51.50 10.49
CA GLU A 210 -4.36 51.69 9.73
C GLU A 210 -4.48 53.12 9.21
N CYS A 211 -4.05 54.11 9.98
CA CYS A 211 -3.86 55.47 9.48
C CYS A 211 -2.84 55.50 8.33
N LEU A 212 -1.75 54.73 8.42
CA LEU A 212 -0.78 54.62 7.33
C LEU A 212 -1.41 54.08 6.04
N LYS A 213 -2.38 53.16 6.11
CA LYS A 213 -3.12 52.71 4.93
C LYS A 213 -3.91 53.85 4.29
N LEU A 214 -4.53 54.71 5.09
CA LEU A 214 -5.23 55.89 4.59
C LEU A 214 -4.25 56.88 3.94
N ILE A 215 -3.09 57.11 4.56
CA ILE A 215 -2.02 57.95 4.00
C ILE A 215 -1.56 57.40 2.64
N VAL A 216 -1.33 56.09 2.52
CA VAL A 216 -0.93 55.46 1.25
C VAL A 216 -2.02 55.62 0.18
N GLN A 217 -3.30 55.48 0.54
CA GLN A 217 -4.41 55.74 -0.40
C GLN A 217 -4.47 57.22 -0.83
N ASP A 218 -4.21 58.14 0.08
CA ASP A 218 -4.14 59.58 -0.20
C ASP A 218 -2.94 59.90 -1.11
N LEU A 219 -1.79 59.22 -0.91
CA LEU A 219 -0.61 59.30 -1.79
C LEU A 219 -0.91 58.83 -3.22
N GLU A 220 -1.59 57.69 -3.37
CA GLU A 220 -2.00 57.16 -4.69
C GLU A 220 -2.97 58.10 -5.43
N LYS A 221 -3.78 58.87 -4.68
CA LYS A 221 -4.69 59.89 -5.22
C LYS A 221 -4.03 61.26 -5.47
N ASN A 222 -2.72 61.40 -5.27
CA ASN A 222 -1.98 62.66 -5.35
C ASN A 222 -2.54 63.76 -4.40
N PHE A 223 -3.02 63.37 -3.23
CA PHE A 223 -3.58 64.31 -2.24
C PHE A 223 -2.50 65.23 -1.61
N TYR A 224 -1.25 64.76 -1.57
CA TYR A 224 -0.10 65.47 -1.02
C TYR A 224 0.82 66.02 -2.12
N ALA A 225 1.40 67.19 -1.91
CA ALA A 225 2.44 67.74 -2.78
C ALA A 225 3.75 66.92 -2.65
N LYS A 226 4.63 66.96 -3.68
CA LYS A 226 5.86 66.14 -3.71
C LYS A 226 6.75 66.31 -2.47
N ASP A 227 6.87 67.53 -1.96
CA ASP A 227 7.64 67.82 -0.74
C ASP A 227 6.97 67.26 0.53
N GLU A 228 5.63 67.23 0.57
CA GLU A 228 4.87 66.59 1.64
C GLU A 228 5.04 65.06 1.58
N VAL A 229 5.03 64.45 0.38
CA VAL A 229 5.28 63.00 0.20
C VAL A 229 6.64 62.62 0.75
N THR A 230 7.67 63.43 0.45
CA THR A 230 9.02 63.16 0.95
C THR A 230 9.08 63.25 2.48
N LYS A 231 8.50 64.28 3.09
CA LYS A 231 8.45 64.42 4.56
C LYS A 231 7.68 63.28 5.24
N ILE A 232 6.54 62.88 4.68
CA ILE A 232 5.73 61.77 5.20
C ILE A 232 6.52 60.47 5.11
N MET A 233 7.13 60.17 3.96
CA MET A 233 7.90 58.94 3.77
C MET A 233 9.17 58.89 4.61
N PHE A 234 9.82 60.03 4.87
CA PHE A 234 10.92 60.11 5.84
C PHE A 234 10.46 59.71 7.24
N TRP A 235 9.36 60.27 7.73
CA TRP A 235 8.80 59.89 9.02
C TRP A 235 8.45 58.39 9.08
N VAL A 236 7.88 57.85 8.01
CA VAL A 236 7.53 56.42 7.89
C VAL A 236 8.78 55.54 7.94
N LEU A 237 9.86 55.92 7.25
CA LEU A 237 11.13 55.17 7.26
C LEU A 237 11.81 55.24 8.63
N GLU A 238 11.81 56.39 9.30
CA GLU A 238 12.37 56.54 10.66
C GLU A 238 11.60 55.71 11.71
N HIS A 239 10.29 55.60 11.55
CA HIS A 239 9.41 54.88 12.47
C HIS A 239 9.03 53.47 11.97
N LEU A 240 9.71 52.96 10.93
CA LEU A 240 9.35 51.71 10.25
C LEU A 240 9.40 50.51 11.21
N SER A 241 10.36 50.49 12.14
CA SER A 241 10.50 49.45 13.16
C SER A 241 9.26 49.38 14.07
N PHE A 242 8.76 50.53 14.53
CA PHE A 242 7.54 50.63 15.33
C PHE A 242 6.31 50.19 14.53
N LEU A 243 6.16 50.68 13.28
CA LEU A 243 5.03 50.35 12.41
C LEU A 243 5.00 48.87 12.03
N LYS A 244 6.17 48.27 11.76
CA LYS A 244 6.34 46.84 11.49
C LYS A 244 5.94 45.98 12.68
N ASN A 245 6.32 46.41 13.89
CA ASN A 245 5.96 45.69 15.13
C ASN A 245 4.46 45.80 15.43
N GLU A 246 3.82 46.93 15.12
CA GLU A 246 2.37 47.10 15.27
C GLU A 246 1.59 46.28 14.20
N ASN A 247 2.06 46.23 12.95
CA ASN A 247 1.51 45.36 11.91
C ASN A 247 2.54 45.01 10.81
N PRO A 248 3.02 43.75 10.73
CA PRO A 248 4.04 43.35 9.75
C PRO A 248 3.62 43.51 8.28
N SER A 249 2.30 43.52 8.00
CA SER A 249 1.78 43.68 6.64
C SER A 249 2.08 45.05 6.03
N VAL A 250 2.48 46.04 6.85
CA VAL A 250 2.92 47.36 6.38
C VAL A 250 4.14 47.28 5.47
N ILE A 251 5.07 46.35 5.71
CA ILE A 251 6.25 46.18 4.84
C ILE A 251 5.82 45.87 3.41
N LYS A 252 4.86 44.95 3.24
CA LYS A 252 4.32 44.57 1.92
C LYS A 252 3.55 45.71 1.27
N LEU A 253 2.83 46.51 2.06
CA LEU A 253 2.12 47.69 1.55
C LEU A 253 3.12 48.72 1.00
N LEU A 254 4.15 49.05 1.78
CA LEU A 254 5.15 50.07 1.45
C LEU A 254 6.16 49.62 0.38
N SER A 255 6.48 48.33 0.28
CA SER A 255 7.43 47.82 -0.73
C SER A 255 6.98 48.06 -2.17
N SER A 256 5.66 48.11 -2.39
CA SER A 256 5.07 48.38 -3.71
C SER A 256 4.93 49.86 -4.06
N GLN A 257 5.19 50.76 -3.10
CA GLN A 257 4.94 52.19 -3.26
C GLN A 257 6.10 52.89 -3.97
N LYS A 258 5.74 53.72 -4.95
CA LYS A 258 6.69 54.50 -5.74
C LYS A 258 6.81 55.90 -5.14
N PHE A 259 7.82 56.10 -4.30
CA PHE A 259 8.05 57.38 -3.62
C PHE A 259 9.49 57.90 -3.74
N ILE A 260 10.43 57.08 -4.21
CA ILE A 260 11.84 57.47 -4.35
C ILE A 260 12.02 58.16 -5.71
N LEU A 261 12.36 59.45 -5.71
CA LEU A 261 12.58 60.22 -6.93
C LEU A 261 13.99 59.96 -7.48
N ALA A 262 14.09 59.26 -8.61
CA ALA A 262 15.37 59.07 -9.31
C ALA A 262 15.76 60.32 -10.13
N SER A 263 17.01 60.39 -10.58
CA SER A 263 17.60 61.46 -11.40
C SER A 263 16.80 61.79 -12.68
N SER A 264 15.97 60.85 -13.14
CA SER A 264 15.09 60.98 -14.31
C SER A 264 13.73 61.65 -14.01
N GLY A 265 13.47 62.05 -12.76
CA GLY A 265 12.25 62.73 -12.33
C GLY A 265 11.02 61.84 -12.12
N LYS A 266 11.16 60.51 -12.28
CA LYS A 266 10.09 59.52 -12.04
C LYS A 266 10.20 58.89 -10.65
N PRO A 267 9.08 58.68 -9.94
CA PRO A 267 9.08 57.95 -8.67
C PRO A 267 9.24 56.45 -8.93
N ILE A 268 10.17 55.83 -8.21
CA ILE A 268 10.56 54.42 -8.28
C ILE A 268 10.29 53.76 -6.92
N ALA A 269 9.99 52.46 -6.92
CA ALA A 269 9.84 51.67 -5.70
C ALA A 269 11.19 51.18 -5.17
N ALA A 270 11.31 50.95 -3.86
CA ALA A 270 12.53 50.42 -3.27
C ALA A 270 12.94 49.06 -3.87
N THR A 271 11.97 48.24 -4.29
CA THR A 271 12.21 46.91 -4.89
C THR A 271 12.88 46.93 -6.26
N ASP A 272 12.92 48.08 -6.92
CA ASP A 272 13.49 48.22 -8.26
C ASP A 272 14.96 48.69 -8.24
N LEU A 273 15.52 48.96 -7.06
CA LEU A 273 16.86 49.53 -6.87
C LEU A 273 17.79 48.53 -6.16
N PHE A 274 19.08 48.57 -6.50
CA PHE A 274 20.13 47.75 -5.88
C PHE A 274 20.71 48.41 -4.63
N ASP A 275 21.23 47.58 -3.72
CA ASP A 275 21.92 48.07 -2.52
C ASP A 275 23.26 48.73 -2.89
N PRO A 276 23.47 50.01 -2.54
CA PRO A 276 24.70 50.73 -2.88
C PRO A 276 25.92 50.25 -2.10
N GLU A 277 25.83 49.41 -1.06
CA GLU A 277 27.01 48.93 -0.31
C GLU A 277 27.66 47.66 -0.91
N LEU A 278 27.18 47.14 -2.05
CA LEU A 278 27.72 45.93 -2.69
C LEU A 278 28.79 46.25 -3.75
N GLU A 279 30.08 46.21 -3.36
CA GLU A 279 31.24 46.53 -4.22
C GLU A 279 31.27 45.76 -5.56
N ILE A 280 30.87 44.49 -5.57
CA ILE A 280 30.85 43.67 -6.80
C ILE A 280 29.88 44.24 -7.84
N LEU A 281 28.70 44.70 -7.40
CA LEU A 281 27.68 45.27 -8.28
C LEU A 281 28.04 46.70 -8.71
N GLN A 282 28.71 47.47 -7.84
CA GLN A 282 29.27 48.77 -8.22
C GLN A 282 30.29 48.64 -9.36
N ASN A 283 31.16 47.62 -9.29
CA ASN A 283 32.14 47.36 -10.35
C ASN A 283 31.50 46.84 -11.65
N LEU A 284 30.49 45.95 -11.54
CA LEU A 284 29.74 45.43 -12.68
C LEU A 284 28.90 46.48 -13.41
N PHE A 285 28.34 47.46 -12.67
CA PHE A 285 27.42 48.48 -13.18
C PHE A 285 27.96 49.91 -13.04
N TYR A 286 29.28 50.10 -12.97
CA TYR A 286 29.93 51.42 -12.81
C TYR A 286 29.49 52.45 -13.87
N MET A 287 29.05 51.99 -15.05
CA MET A 287 28.54 52.83 -16.14
C MET A 287 27.04 53.19 -16.03
N GLU A 288 26.28 52.61 -15.08
CA GLU A 288 24.81 52.78 -14.89
C GLU A 288 24.38 53.26 -13.47
N GLU A 289 25.31 53.78 -12.66
CA GLU A 289 25.10 54.08 -11.22
C GLU A 289 23.90 55.01 -10.93
N LYS A 290 23.64 56.02 -11.78
CA LYS A 290 22.62 57.07 -11.55
C LYS A 290 21.17 56.63 -11.76
N THR A 291 20.93 55.41 -12.23
CA THR A 291 19.59 54.90 -12.58
C THR A 291 19.23 53.60 -11.85
N ARG A 292 20.21 52.94 -11.22
CA ARG A 292 20.07 51.61 -10.62
C ARG A 292 20.19 51.60 -9.09
N PHE A 293 20.60 52.71 -8.47
CA PHE A 293 20.81 52.83 -7.02
C PHE A 293 19.99 53.99 -6.42
N PRO A 294 19.64 53.94 -5.12
CA PRO A 294 18.91 55.02 -4.44
C PRO A 294 19.70 56.34 -4.39
N PRO A 295 19.03 57.52 -4.48
CA PRO A 295 19.69 58.81 -4.37
C PRO A 295 20.33 59.06 -3.00
N SER A 296 21.33 59.94 -2.96
CA SER A 296 22.06 60.29 -1.73
C SER A 296 21.16 60.75 -0.57
N THR A 297 20.03 61.39 -0.86
CA THR A 297 19.02 61.82 0.11
C THR A 297 18.49 60.67 0.98
N TYR A 298 18.47 59.44 0.45
CA TYR A 298 17.99 58.23 1.13
C TYR A 298 19.12 57.32 1.63
N THR A 299 20.35 57.52 1.15
CA THR A 299 21.53 56.72 1.54
C THR A 299 22.43 57.43 2.55
N SER A 300 22.20 58.72 2.83
CA SER A 300 23.00 59.51 3.79
C SER A 300 22.79 59.12 5.25
N SER A 301 21.67 58.49 5.59
CA SER A 301 21.38 58.01 6.95
C SER A 301 21.35 56.47 6.97
N PRO A 302 22.15 55.80 7.80
CA PRO A 302 22.21 54.35 7.86
C PRO A 302 20.89 53.72 8.33
N ASP A 303 20.13 54.40 9.20
CA ASP A 303 18.83 53.91 9.68
C ASP A 303 17.76 53.92 8.58
N ILE A 304 17.83 54.91 7.69
CA ILE A 304 16.93 55.04 6.54
C ILE A 304 17.29 54.02 5.47
N LEU A 305 18.59 53.84 5.21
CA LEU A 305 19.06 52.81 4.29
C LEU A 305 18.70 51.40 4.79
N HIS A 306 18.85 51.15 6.10
CA HIS A 306 18.41 49.91 6.72
C HIS A 306 16.89 49.69 6.56
N SER A 307 16.10 50.75 6.71
CA SER A 307 14.66 50.70 6.50
C SER A 307 14.30 50.40 5.03
N LEU A 308 15.04 50.96 4.06
CA LEU A 308 14.88 50.64 2.64
C LEU A 308 15.29 49.20 2.30
N ARG A 309 16.31 48.63 2.95
CA ARG A 309 16.63 47.20 2.85
C ARG A 309 15.44 46.34 3.27
N GLN A 310 14.79 46.71 4.38
CA GLN A 310 13.59 46.01 4.84
C GLN A 310 12.38 46.16 3.90
N LEU A 311 12.32 47.23 3.10
CA LEU A 311 11.30 47.44 2.06
C LEU A 311 11.63 46.76 0.73
N GLY A 312 12.78 46.10 0.61
CA GLY A 312 13.08 45.15 -0.47
C GLY A 312 14.08 45.62 -1.52
N LEU A 313 15.09 46.45 -1.18
CA LEU A 313 16.24 46.66 -2.07
C LEU A 313 16.79 45.32 -2.58
N LYS A 314 17.16 45.25 -3.88
CA LYS A 314 17.66 44.03 -4.50
C LYS A 314 19.02 43.65 -3.89
N LEU A 315 19.04 42.52 -3.21
CA LEU A 315 20.21 41.87 -2.60
C LEU A 315 20.66 40.61 -3.36
N GLU A 316 20.10 40.37 -4.56
CA GLU A 316 20.27 39.12 -5.30
C GLU A 316 21.69 38.94 -5.86
N GLU A 317 22.19 37.71 -5.73
CA GLU A 317 23.42 37.21 -6.36
C GLU A 317 23.44 37.53 -7.86
N VAL A 318 24.61 37.89 -8.38
CA VAL A 318 24.83 38.18 -9.80
C VAL A 318 24.28 37.01 -10.65
N LEU A 319 23.23 37.25 -11.43
CA LEU A 319 22.67 36.23 -12.33
C LEU A 319 23.64 35.96 -13.51
N PRO A 320 23.82 34.69 -13.94
CA PRO A 320 24.68 34.34 -15.06
C PRO A 320 24.40 35.11 -16.36
N SER A 321 23.13 35.43 -16.62
CA SER A 321 22.71 36.17 -17.82
C SER A 321 23.36 37.56 -17.91
N HIS A 322 23.47 38.27 -16.79
CA HIS A 322 24.10 39.60 -16.75
C HIS A 322 25.59 39.52 -17.08
N VAL A 323 26.26 38.44 -16.66
CA VAL A 323 27.69 38.22 -16.90
C VAL A 323 27.94 37.88 -18.37
N PHE A 324 27.08 37.06 -18.99
CA PHE A 324 27.19 36.73 -20.41
C PHE A 324 26.98 37.95 -21.32
N ASP A 325 26.11 38.89 -20.95
CA ASP A 325 25.91 40.15 -21.70
C ASP A 325 27.17 41.03 -21.69
N VAL A 326 27.89 41.09 -20.56
CA VAL A 326 29.17 41.81 -20.45
C VAL A 326 30.23 41.17 -21.34
N VAL A 327 30.35 39.83 -21.33
CA VAL A 327 31.30 39.08 -22.18
C VAL A 327 31.01 39.31 -23.66
N ASN A 328 29.73 39.30 -24.06
CA ASN A 328 29.31 39.60 -25.43
C ASN A 328 29.58 41.05 -25.85
N THR A 329 29.48 42.00 -24.91
CA THR A 329 29.78 43.42 -25.16
C THR A 329 31.27 43.64 -25.36
N VAL A 330 32.12 43.02 -24.54
CA VAL A 330 33.58 43.07 -24.71
C VAL A 330 33.99 42.41 -26.03
N LYS A 331 33.40 41.25 -26.38
CA LYS A 331 33.63 40.59 -27.67
C LYS A 331 33.41 41.52 -28.86
N LYS A 332 32.25 42.20 -28.93
CA LYS A 332 31.92 43.10 -30.05
C LYS A 332 32.91 44.25 -30.19
N ARG A 333 33.47 44.72 -29.07
CA ARG A 333 34.47 45.82 -29.08
C ARG A 333 35.88 45.34 -29.41
N THR A 334 36.24 44.09 -29.11
CA THR A 334 37.53 43.51 -29.54
C THR A 334 37.64 43.27 -31.05
N GLU A 335 36.53 43.38 -31.80
CA GLU A 335 36.53 43.40 -33.27
C GLU A 335 36.94 44.79 -33.82
N GLU A 336 37.02 45.83 -32.97
CA GLU A 336 37.48 47.20 -33.28
C GLU A 336 38.89 47.46 -32.66
N GLU A 337 39.69 48.41 -33.20
CA GLU A 337 41.01 48.73 -32.62
C GLU A 337 40.87 49.43 -31.26
N LEU A 338 41.18 48.70 -30.17
CA LEU A 338 41.15 49.20 -28.80
C LEU A 338 42.51 49.80 -28.37
N PRO A 339 42.52 50.89 -27.57
CA PRO A 339 43.72 51.38 -26.89
C PRO A 339 44.33 50.31 -25.94
N LYS A 340 45.67 50.36 -25.75
CA LYS A 340 46.40 49.37 -24.90
C LYS A 340 45.92 49.33 -23.44
N GLU A 341 45.65 50.48 -22.84
CA GLU A 341 45.15 50.59 -21.46
C GLU A 341 43.77 49.91 -21.32
N GLU A 342 42.90 50.10 -22.30
CA GLU A 342 41.54 49.55 -22.31
C GLU A 342 41.54 48.05 -22.61
N SER A 343 42.44 47.58 -23.48
CA SER A 343 42.66 46.14 -23.74
C SER A 343 43.11 45.41 -22.48
N LYS A 344 44.02 46.01 -21.71
CA LYS A 344 44.51 45.45 -20.43
C LYS A 344 43.41 45.42 -19.36
N HIS A 345 42.60 46.47 -19.28
CA HIS A 345 41.47 46.52 -18.35
C HIS A 345 40.40 45.47 -18.70
N ASN A 346 40.05 45.33 -19.98
CA ASN A 346 39.07 44.35 -20.46
C ASN A 346 39.56 42.91 -20.26
N LEU A 347 40.85 42.64 -20.45
CA LEU A 347 41.44 41.33 -20.15
C LEU A 347 41.30 40.99 -18.66
N LEU A 348 41.62 41.93 -17.76
CA LEU A 348 41.50 41.75 -16.32
C LEU A 348 40.04 41.50 -15.90
N LEU A 349 39.10 42.24 -16.48
CA LEU A 349 37.67 42.05 -16.28
C LEU A 349 37.23 40.64 -16.71
N LEU A 350 37.65 40.17 -17.88
CA LEU A 350 37.33 38.83 -18.38
C LEU A 350 37.94 37.73 -17.50
N ILE A 351 39.17 37.89 -17.01
CA ILE A 351 39.80 36.94 -16.08
C ILE A 351 39.02 36.86 -14.77
N ASN A 352 38.58 38.00 -14.23
CA ASN A 352 37.76 38.04 -13.01
C ASN A 352 36.38 37.41 -13.22
N ILE A 353 35.77 37.61 -14.39
CA ILE A 353 34.52 36.95 -14.79
C ILE A 353 34.72 35.43 -14.84
N LEU A 354 35.78 34.93 -15.50
CA LEU A 354 36.06 33.50 -15.59
C LEU A 354 36.35 32.88 -14.22
N ARG A 355 37.06 33.60 -13.33
CA ARG A 355 37.28 33.19 -11.93
C ARG A 355 35.97 33.10 -11.15
N TRP A 356 35.08 34.08 -11.32
CA TRP A 356 33.78 34.08 -10.67
C TRP A 356 32.88 32.94 -11.18
N LEU A 357 32.86 32.70 -12.50
CA LEU A 357 32.14 31.58 -13.11
C LEU A 357 32.64 30.23 -12.59
N TYR A 358 33.97 30.06 -12.49
CA TYR A 358 34.61 28.87 -11.94
C TYR A 358 34.27 28.65 -10.47
N ASN A 359 34.40 29.68 -9.62
CA ASN A 359 34.08 29.58 -8.19
C ASN A 359 32.61 29.28 -7.94
N SER A 360 31.73 29.77 -8.82
CA SER A 360 30.27 29.58 -8.72
C SER A 360 29.77 28.31 -9.42
N GLN A 361 30.65 27.55 -10.09
CA GLN A 361 30.32 26.31 -10.82
C GLN A 361 29.17 26.49 -11.85
N ILE A 362 29.11 27.65 -12.50
CA ILE A 362 28.07 27.99 -13.48
C ILE A 362 28.39 27.36 -14.83
N SER A 363 27.51 26.53 -15.39
CA SER A 363 27.76 25.90 -16.68
C SER A 363 27.87 26.92 -17.82
N VAL A 364 28.90 26.77 -18.65
CA VAL A 364 29.19 27.64 -19.79
C VAL A 364 28.96 26.88 -21.11
N ASP A 365 28.42 27.56 -22.13
CA ASP A 365 28.27 27.03 -23.49
C ASP A 365 29.64 26.98 -24.22
N ASN A 366 29.89 25.91 -24.98
CA ASN A 366 31.10 25.73 -25.80
C ASN A 366 31.31 26.84 -26.87
N ASN A 367 30.29 27.65 -27.16
CA ASN A 367 30.36 28.80 -28.07
C ASN A 367 30.78 30.11 -27.38
N MET A 368 30.85 30.15 -26.04
CA MET A 368 31.34 31.31 -25.32
C MET A 368 32.80 31.58 -25.71
N HIS A 369 33.14 32.87 -25.87
CA HIS A 369 34.48 33.26 -26.28
C HIS A 369 35.36 33.51 -25.04
N VAL A 370 36.60 33.05 -25.11
CA VAL A 370 37.62 33.22 -24.06
C VAL A 370 38.81 34.03 -24.59
N PRO A 371 39.51 34.79 -23.74
CA PRO A 371 40.76 35.45 -24.11
C PRO A 371 41.81 34.44 -24.58
N ILE A 372 42.43 34.73 -25.72
CA ILE A 372 43.51 33.91 -26.29
C ILE A 372 44.87 34.59 -26.13
N LEU A 373 45.92 33.77 -26.10
CA LEU A 373 47.30 34.22 -26.14
C LEU A 373 47.65 34.68 -27.57
N ASN A 374 48.08 35.93 -27.71
CA ASN A 374 48.65 36.44 -28.95
C ASN A 374 50.16 36.60 -28.78
N TYR A 375 50.93 35.62 -29.25
CA TYR A 375 52.39 35.60 -29.12
C TYR A 375 53.10 36.68 -29.96
N LYS A 376 52.44 37.25 -30.98
CA LYS A 376 52.97 38.34 -31.82
C LYS A 376 52.78 39.72 -31.20
N ASP A 377 51.74 39.91 -30.38
CA ASP A 377 51.49 41.13 -29.61
C ASP A 377 50.68 40.82 -28.34
N THR A 378 51.38 40.69 -27.22
CA THR A 378 50.82 40.38 -25.90
C THR A 378 49.96 41.50 -25.31
N SER A 379 49.98 42.70 -25.92
CA SER A 379 49.17 43.84 -25.49
C SER A 379 47.80 43.92 -26.18
N LYS A 380 47.54 43.04 -27.16
CA LYS A 380 46.30 42.99 -27.93
C LYS A 380 45.37 41.89 -27.39
N LEU A 381 44.19 42.29 -26.91
CA LEU A 381 43.14 41.35 -26.50
C LEU A 381 42.46 40.76 -27.73
N ALA A 382 42.54 39.44 -27.88
CA ALA A 382 41.78 38.68 -28.87
C ALA A 382 40.97 37.59 -28.17
N MET A 383 39.82 37.21 -28.73
CA MET A 383 38.93 36.21 -28.15
C MET A 383 38.46 35.19 -29.19
N LYS A 384 38.37 33.93 -28.80
CA LYS A 384 37.91 32.81 -29.64
C LYS A 384 36.96 31.87 -28.88
N PRO A 385 36.08 31.12 -29.57
CA PRO A 385 35.20 30.15 -28.93
C PRO A 385 35.96 29.06 -28.18
N ILE A 386 35.44 28.63 -27.03
CA ILE A 386 36.03 27.57 -26.17
C ILE A 386 36.42 26.31 -26.96
N HIS A 387 35.57 25.86 -27.90
CA HIS A 387 35.81 24.63 -28.67
C HIS A 387 36.94 24.73 -29.71
N GLU A 388 37.40 25.94 -30.06
CA GLU A 388 38.54 26.15 -30.95
C GLU A 388 39.87 26.21 -30.18
N CYS A 389 39.82 26.54 -28.89
CA CYS A 389 40.97 26.83 -28.05
C CYS A 389 41.62 25.59 -27.41
N THR A 390 42.82 25.79 -26.88
CA THR A 390 43.61 24.80 -26.13
C THR A 390 44.35 25.52 -25.01
N TYR A 391 44.65 24.85 -23.90
CA TYR A 391 45.50 25.44 -22.87
C TYR A 391 46.84 24.73 -22.80
N CYS A 392 47.91 25.51 -22.62
CA CYS A 392 49.27 25.00 -22.58
C CYS A 392 49.55 24.35 -21.22
N ASP A 393 49.69 23.03 -21.19
CA ASP A 393 49.98 22.24 -19.98
C ASP A 393 51.41 21.68 -19.94
N ILE A 394 52.19 21.91 -20.99
CA ILE A 394 53.56 21.42 -21.15
C ILE A 394 54.53 22.58 -21.43
N LYS A 395 55.79 22.42 -20.99
CA LYS A 395 56.86 23.34 -21.40
C LYS A 395 57.50 22.81 -22.68
N VAL A 396 57.40 23.58 -23.76
CA VAL A 396 58.00 23.25 -25.06
C VAL A 396 59.01 24.33 -25.40
N ASP A 397 60.27 23.97 -25.60
CA ASP A 397 61.35 24.93 -25.87
C ASP A 397 61.15 25.65 -27.23
N ASP A 398 60.50 24.99 -28.20
CA ASP A 398 60.19 25.51 -29.54
C ASP A 398 58.68 25.75 -29.75
N LEU A 399 57.94 26.16 -28.71
CA LEU A 399 56.48 26.36 -28.77
C LEU A 399 56.03 27.30 -29.91
N ASN A 400 56.85 28.30 -30.25
CA ASN A 400 56.54 29.28 -31.30
C ASN A 400 56.55 28.66 -32.70
N ASP A 401 57.49 27.75 -32.99
CA ASP A 401 57.55 27.04 -34.28
C ASP A 401 56.32 26.13 -34.48
N LEU A 402 55.79 25.62 -33.38
CA LEU A 402 54.62 24.74 -33.33
C LEU A 402 53.29 25.51 -33.45
N LEU A 403 53.27 26.79 -33.05
CA LEU A 403 52.13 27.71 -33.25
C LEU A 403 52.08 28.32 -34.66
N ASP A 404 53.19 28.28 -35.41
CA ASP A 404 53.30 28.79 -36.78
C ASP A 404 52.97 27.73 -37.87
N ASP A 405 52.61 26.49 -37.50
CA ASP A 405 52.16 25.45 -38.45
C ASP A 405 50.80 25.80 -39.09
N VAL A 406 50.80 25.95 -40.42
CA VAL A 406 49.65 26.42 -41.21
C VAL A 406 48.64 25.29 -41.48
N SER A 407 49.03 24.03 -41.29
CA SER A 407 48.18 22.87 -41.60
C SER A 407 47.12 22.58 -40.52
N GLU A 408 47.43 22.85 -39.25
CA GLU A 408 46.49 22.74 -38.12
C GLU A 408 46.78 23.79 -37.03
N PRO A 409 46.10 24.95 -37.03
CA PRO A 409 46.45 26.06 -36.15
C PRO A 409 46.07 25.79 -34.68
N ILE A 410 47.07 25.75 -33.81
CA ILE A 410 46.88 25.61 -32.36
C ILE A 410 46.62 26.99 -31.75
N ILE A 411 45.44 27.17 -31.14
CA ILE A 411 45.02 28.43 -30.51
C ILE A 411 45.10 28.28 -29.00
N LEU A 412 46.04 28.96 -28.35
CA LEU A 412 46.21 28.93 -26.89
C LEU A 412 45.30 29.93 -26.18
N VAL A 413 44.69 29.52 -25.06
CA VAL A 413 44.05 30.45 -24.12
C VAL A 413 45.12 31.31 -23.43
N HIS A 414 44.75 32.51 -23.02
CA HIS A 414 45.68 33.46 -22.41
C HIS A 414 46.34 32.90 -21.11
N ASP A 415 47.64 33.15 -20.91
CA ASP A 415 48.45 32.57 -19.83
C ASP A 415 47.95 32.88 -18.41
N ASP A 416 47.29 34.03 -18.24
CA ASP A 416 46.68 34.43 -16.96
C ASP A 416 45.42 33.62 -16.58
N ILE A 417 44.90 32.78 -17.49
CA ILE A 417 43.80 31.86 -17.20
C ILE A 417 44.40 30.58 -16.57
N PRO A 418 44.11 30.29 -15.29
CA PRO A 418 44.66 29.10 -14.64
C PRO A 418 44.23 27.81 -15.34
N MET A 419 45.12 26.82 -15.40
CA MET A 419 44.83 25.50 -16.01
C MET A 419 43.53 24.88 -15.46
N LYS A 420 43.32 24.94 -14.15
CA LYS A 420 42.08 24.45 -13.50
C LYS A 420 40.82 25.14 -14.01
N THR A 421 40.91 26.42 -14.35
CA THR A 421 39.80 27.18 -14.94
C THR A 421 39.58 26.75 -16.40
N ALA A 422 40.65 26.54 -17.17
CA ALA A 422 40.55 26.04 -18.54
C ALA A 422 40.00 24.60 -18.63
N GLU A 423 40.44 23.69 -17.75
CA GLU A 423 39.91 22.33 -17.61
C GLU A 423 38.42 22.32 -17.28
N TRP A 424 38.00 23.18 -16.35
CA TRP A 424 36.60 23.32 -15.97
C TRP A 424 35.74 23.87 -17.10
N LEU A 425 36.27 24.78 -17.91
CA LEU A 425 35.65 25.25 -19.16
C LEU A 425 35.63 24.18 -20.27
N LYS A 426 36.20 22.98 -20.03
CA LYS A 426 36.35 21.88 -20.99
C LYS A 426 37.20 22.24 -22.21
N VAL A 427 38.12 23.19 -22.06
CA VAL A 427 39.13 23.46 -23.08
C VAL A 427 40.09 22.27 -23.11
N PRO A 428 40.33 21.62 -24.24
CA PRO A 428 41.29 20.51 -24.33
C PRO A 428 42.71 21.00 -24.01
N CYS A 429 43.53 20.17 -23.37
CA CYS A 429 44.92 20.52 -23.07
C CYS A 429 45.84 20.29 -24.28
N LEU A 430 46.92 21.06 -24.34
CA LEU A 430 47.89 21.02 -25.43
C LEU A 430 48.53 19.64 -25.54
N SER A 431 48.85 19.00 -24.41
CA SER A 431 49.38 17.63 -24.40
C SER A 431 48.41 16.64 -25.01
N THR A 432 47.08 16.71 -24.81
CA THR A 432 46.15 15.77 -25.45
C THR A 432 45.99 16.04 -26.95
N ARG A 433 46.16 17.29 -27.40
CA ARG A 433 46.11 17.68 -28.82
C ARG A 433 47.38 17.25 -29.56
N LEU A 434 48.54 17.34 -28.90
CA LEU A 434 49.84 16.87 -29.42
C LEU A 434 50.01 15.35 -29.26
N ILE A 435 49.51 14.81 -28.15
CA ILE A 435 49.51 13.40 -27.73
C ILE A 435 48.13 12.83 -27.97
N ASN A 436 47.79 12.61 -29.24
CA ASN A 436 46.76 11.63 -29.56
C ASN A 436 47.28 10.26 -29.07
N PRO A 437 46.63 9.56 -28.13
CA PRO A 437 47.14 8.29 -27.58
C PRO A 437 47.41 7.24 -28.66
N GLU A 438 46.65 7.29 -29.75
CA GLU A 438 46.82 6.43 -30.92
C GLU A 438 48.07 6.75 -31.76
N ASN A 439 48.62 7.97 -31.66
CA ASN A 439 49.81 8.41 -32.43
C ASN A 439 51.11 8.45 -31.60
N LEU A 440 51.04 8.37 -30.25
CA LEU A 440 52.20 8.50 -29.35
C LEU A 440 52.45 7.32 -28.40
N GLY A 441 51.69 6.23 -28.54
CA GLY A 441 52.03 4.94 -27.92
C GLY A 441 51.79 4.82 -26.41
N PHE A 442 50.99 5.70 -25.81
CA PHE A 442 50.52 5.55 -24.42
C PHE A 442 49.28 4.67 -24.36
N GLU A 443 49.40 3.47 -23.78
CA GLU A 443 48.27 2.57 -23.54
C GLU A 443 47.53 2.92 -22.24
N GLN A 444 46.22 3.16 -22.34
CA GLN A 444 45.33 3.31 -21.19
C GLN A 444 45.21 1.97 -20.45
N SER A 445 45.72 1.88 -19.22
CA SER A 445 45.71 0.64 -18.42
C SER A 445 44.79 0.75 -17.19
N GLY A 446 43.80 -0.14 -17.12
CA GLY A 446 42.87 -0.35 -16.01
C GLY A 446 42.05 -1.63 -16.26
N GLN A 447 41.61 -2.33 -15.20
CA GLN A 447 40.83 -3.57 -15.37
C GLN A 447 39.48 -3.26 -16.02
N ARG A 448 39.19 -3.89 -17.17
CA ARG A 448 37.91 -3.82 -17.89
C ARG A 448 37.49 -5.23 -18.30
N GLU A 449 36.21 -5.55 -18.17
CA GLU A 449 35.61 -6.76 -18.74
C GLU A 449 34.95 -6.38 -20.07
N PRO A 450 35.30 -7.04 -21.19
CA PRO A 450 34.60 -6.85 -22.46
C PRO A 450 33.11 -7.17 -22.33
N LEU A 451 32.26 -6.41 -23.03
CA LEU A 451 30.81 -6.65 -23.04
C LEU A 451 30.46 -8.06 -23.49
N THR A 452 31.14 -8.56 -24.51
CA THR A 452 30.98 -9.89 -25.08
C THR A 452 31.23 -10.98 -24.03
N VAL A 453 32.29 -10.84 -23.22
CA VAL A 453 32.60 -11.73 -22.09
C VAL A 453 31.51 -11.68 -21.02
N ARG A 454 31.01 -10.47 -20.69
CA ARG A 454 29.92 -10.32 -19.73
C ARG A 454 28.64 -11.03 -20.19
N ILE A 455 28.25 -10.89 -21.46
CA ILE A 455 27.09 -11.56 -22.04
C ILE A 455 27.31 -13.08 -22.06
N LYS A 456 28.50 -13.54 -22.48
CA LYS A 456 28.86 -14.96 -22.46
C LYS A 456 28.70 -15.58 -21.07
N ASN A 457 29.21 -14.92 -20.03
CA ASN A 457 29.06 -15.36 -18.64
C ASN A 457 27.58 -15.44 -18.23
N ILE A 458 26.73 -14.51 -18.69
CA ILE A 458 25.28 -14.57 -18.47
C ILE A 458 24.67 -15.78 -19.19
N LEU A 459 25.07 -16.08 -20.42
CA LEU A 459 24.56 -17.24 -21.16
C LEU A 459 24.93 -18.57 -20.48
N GLU A 460 26.10 -18.66 -19.86
CA GLU A 460 26.52 -19.82 -19.06
C GLU A 460 25.65 -20.00 -17.80
N GLU A 461 25.19 -18.91 -17.18
CA GLU A 461 24.24 -18.96 -16.06
C GLU A 461 22.82 -19.38 -16.49
N TYR A 462 22.46 -19.18 -17.77
CA TYR A 462 21.15 -19.47 -18.36
C TYR A 462 21.26 -20.48 -19.51
N PRO A 463 21.67 -21.75 -19.28
CA PRO A 463 22.10 -22.63 -20.36
C PRO A 463 20.99 -23.14 -21.30
N SER A 464 19.71 -22.84 -21.03
CA SER A 464 18.60 -23.36 -21.81
C SER A 464 18.15 -22.40 -22.88
N VAL A 465 18.02 -22.87 -24.11
CA VAL A 465 17.49 -22.05 -25.21
C VAL A 465 16.00 -21.72 -25.01
N SER A 466 15.25 -22.60 -24.33
CA SER A 466 13.86 -22.32 -23.92
C SER A 466 13.70 -21.16 -22.93
N ASP A 467 14.77 -20.71 -22.27
CA ASP A 467 14.73 -19.50 -21.44
C ASP A 467 14.45 -18.23 -22.27
N ILE A 468 14.64 -18.26 -23.60
CA ILE A 468 14.25 -17.16 -24.51
C ILE A 468 12.74 -16.93 -24.45
N PHE A 469 11.93 -17.99 -24.57
CA PHE A 469 10.47 -17.89 -24.53
C PHE A 469 10.01 -17.36 -23.17
N LYS A 470 10.62 -17.85 -22.10
CA LYS A 470 10.37 -17.43 -20.72
C LYS A 470 10.62 -15.93 -20.53
N GLU A 471 11.78 -15.44 -20.94
CA GLU A 471 12.18 -14.04 -20.70
C GLU A 471 11.43 -13.06 -21.64
N LEU A 472 11.13 -13.46 -22.88
CA LEU A 472 10.29 -12.66 -23.78
C LEU A 472 8.83 -12.61 -23.32
N LEU A 473 8.28 -13.72 -22.80
CA LEU A 473 6.97 -13.75 -22.15
C LEU A 473 6.94 -12.86 -20.91
N GLN A 474 8.01 -12.90 -20.08
CA GLN A 474 8.12 -12.04 -18.91
C GLN A 474 8.09 -10.55 -19.29
N ASN A 475 8.81 -10.18 -20.35
CA ASN A 475 8.81 -8.81 -20.88
C ASN A 475 7.41 -8.40 -21.39
N ALA A 476 6.69 -9.30 -22.05
CA ALA A 476 5.32 -9.06 -22.51
C ALA A 476 4.35 -8.88 -21.33
N ASP A 477 4.40 -9.75 -20.33
CA ASP A 477 3.53 -9.69 -19.14
C ASP A 477 3.80 -8.46 -18.28
N ASP A 478 5.08 -8.07 -18.12
CA ASP A 478 5.50 -6.83 -17.49
C ASP A 478 4.97 -5.60 -18.24
N ALA A 479 4.97 -5.64 -19.57
CA ALA A 479 4.39 -4.58 -20.41
C ALA A 479 2.85 -4.60 -20.38
N SER A 480 2.22 -5.51 -19.63
CA SER A 480 0.77 -5.72 -19.57
C SER A 480 0.16 -6.11 -20.92
N ALA A 481 0.91 -6.84 -21.74
CA ALA A 481 0.39 -7.47 -22.95
C ALA A 481 -0.60 -8.58 -22.58
N THR A 482 -1.60 -8.80 -23.43
CA THR A 482 -2.56 -9.91 -23.27
C THR A 482 -2.22 -11.10 -24.17
N GLU A 483 -1.39 -10.88 -25.19
CA GLU A 483 -0.95 -11.87 -26.16
C GLU A 483 0.57 -11.80 -26.32
N CYS A 484 1.23 -12.96 -26.38
CA CYS A 484 2.64 -13.08 -26.72
C CYS A 484 2.82 -14.16 -27.79
N SER A 485 3.11 -13.74 -29.02
CA SER A 485 3.18 -14.62 -30.19
C SER A 485 4.61 -14.70 -30.71
N PHE A 486 4.99 -15.89 -31.17
CA PHE A 486 6.30 -16.19 -31.71
C PHE A 486 6.13 -16.64 -33.17
N LEU A 487 7.11 -16.34 -34.01
CA LEU A 487 7.12 -16.78 -35.40
C LEU A 487 8.53 -17.26 -35.75
N ILE A 488 8.63 -18.51 -36.17
CA ILE A 488 9.83 -19.04 -36.84
C ILE A 488 9.70 -18.71 -38.32
N ASP A 489 10.53 -17.78 -38.78
CA ASP A 489 10.56 -17.29 -40.16
C ASP A 489 11.76 -17.88 -40.90
N MET A 490 11.51 -18.80 -41.83
CA MET A 490 12.57 -19.48 -42.58
C MET A 490 12.98 -18.78 -43.89
N ARG A 491 12.48 -17.56 -44.14
CA ARG A 491 12.84 -16.82 -45.37
C ARG A 491 14.33 -16.50 -45.41
N LYS A 492 14.95 -16.74 -46.56
CA LYS A 492 16.38 -16.44 -46.80
C LYS A 492 16.60 -14.99 -47.26
N ASN A 493 15.59 -14.35 -47.85
CA ASN A 493 15.62 -12.97 -48.32
C ASN A 493 16.87 -12.62 -49.17
N LEU A 494 17.28 -13.51 -50.08
CA LEU A 494 18.54 -13.40 -50.82
C LEU A 494 18.58 -12.15 -51.73
N GLU A 495 17.43 -11.82 -52.31
CA GLU A 495 17.19 -10.73 -53.25
C GLU A 495 17.22 -9.32 -52.63
N ILE A 496 17.32 -9.21 -51.30
CA ILE A 496 17.35 -7.92 -50.58
C ILE A 496 18.58 -7.79 -49.69
N ARG A 497 19.66 -8.55 -49.95
CA ARG A 497 20.93 -8.48 -49.21
C ARG A 497 21.91 -7.45 -49.76
N GLU A 498 21.43 -6.46 -50.49
CA GLU A 498 22.22 -5.37 -51.05
C GLU A 498 21.64 -4.02 -50.64
N ASN A 499 22.45 -2.94 -50.71
CA ASN A 499 22.03 -1.58 -50.35
C ASN A 499 21.44 -1.48 -48.93
N LEU A 500 22.11 -2.17 -47.99
CA LEU A 500 21.77 -2.19 -46.56
C LEU A 500 22.40 -0.99 -45.82
N LEU A 501 22.06 -0.82 -44.53
CA LEU A 501 22.68 0.22 -43.70
C LEU A 501 24.19 0.02 -43.57
N ASP A 502 24.63 -1.23 -43.50
CA ASP A 502 26.01 -1.66 -43.38
C ASP A 502 26.18 -3.00 -44.10
N PRO A 503 27.31 -3.25 -44.81
CA PRO A 503 27.59 -4.56 -45.40
C PRO A 503 27.53 -5.73 -44.41
N GLY A 504 27.84 -5.53 -43.12
CA GLY A 504 27.76 -6.60 -42.12
C GLY A 504 26.33 -7.14 -41.90
N MET A 505 25.30 -6.35 -42.24
CA MET A 505 23.89 -6.75 -42.09
C MET A 505 23.43 -7.83 -43.09
N VAL A 506 24.24 -8.18 -44.09
CA VAL A 506 23.91 -9.18 -45.13
C VAL A 506 23.51 -10.53 -44.52
N ILE A 507 24.22 -10.95 -43.48
CA ILE A 507 24.05 -12.27 -42.86
C ILE A 507 22.76 -12.31 -42.01
N CYS A 508 22.38 -11.17 -41.41
CA CYS A 508 21.20 -11.01 -40.55
C CYS A 508 19.85 -11.05 -41.29
N HIS A 509 19.86 -11.15 -42.63
CA HIS A 509 18.65 -11.23 -43.45
C HIS A 509 18.14 -12.66 -43.65
N GLY A 510 18.82 -13.67 -43.09
CA GLY A 510 18.37 -15.06 -43.12
C GLY A 510 17.19 -15.39 -42.19
N PRO A 511 16.99 -16.70 -41.90
CA PRO A 511 15.99 -17.18 -40.97
C PRO A 511 16.07 -16.50 -39.61
N ALA A 512 14.92 -16.26 -38.97
CA ALA A 512 14.85 -15.55 -37.70
C ALA A 512 13.73 -16.07 -36.79
N LEU A 513 13.95 -15.97 -35.48
CA LEU A 513 12.89 -16.04 -34.48
C LEU A 513 12.32 -14.64 -34.26
N TRP A 514 11.03 -14.48 -34.49
CA TRP A 514 10.30 -13.27 -34.14
C TRP A 514 9.52 -13.48 -32.85
N SER A 515 9.44 -12.44 -32.04
CA SER A 515 8.53 -12.38 -30.89
C SER A 515 7.73 -11.08 -30.94
N PHE A 516 6.43 -11.21 -30.81
CA PHE A 516 5.47 -10.13 -30.81
C PHE A 516 4.69 -10.13 -29.50
N ASN A 517 4.42 -8.94 -28.99
CA ASN A 517 3.36 -8.73 -28.01
C ASN A 517 2.59 -7.46 -28.32
N ASN A 518 1.32 -7.45 -27.91
CA ASN A 518 0.38 -6.39 -28.24
C ASN A 518 0.47 -5.16 -27.30
N SER A 519 1.56 -5.02 -26.55
CA SER A 519 1.85 -3.83 -25.74
C SER A 519 3.06 -3.07 -26.28
N VAL A 520 3.16 -1.79 -25.94
CA VAL A 520 4.24 -0.89 -26.40
C VAL A 520 5.22 -0.60 -25.26
N PHE A 521 6.51 -0.51 -25.58
CA PHE A 521 7.54 -0.15 -24.62
C PHE A 521 7.40 1.30 -24.16
N SER A 522 7.48 1.50 -22.85
CA SER A 522 7.64 2.80 -22.22
C SER A 522 9.08 3.31 -22.35
N ASP A 523 9.30 4.60 -22.09
CA ASP A 523 10.66 5.17 -22.10
C ASP A 523 11.56 4.52 -21.03
N THR A 524 10.95 4.10 -19.91
CA THR A 524 11.61 3.30 -18.86
C THR A 524 11.97 1.90 -19.34
N ASP A 525 11.13 1.23 -20.15
CA ASP A 525 11.46 -0.08 -20.73
C ASP A 525 12.64 0.01 -21.68
N PHE A 526 12.67 1.05 -22.52
CA PHE A 526 13.81 1.32 -23.40
C PHE A 526 15.11 1.61 -22.65
N LEU A 527 15.04 2.27 -21.49
CA LEU A 527 16.22 2.52 -20.66
C LEU A 527 16.66 1.27 -19.89
N ASN A 528 15.71 0.43 -19.48
CA ASN A 528 16.01 -0.80 -18.75
C ASN A 528 16.61 -1.87 -19.67
N ILE A 529 16.13 -2.00 -20.92
CA ILE A 529 16.64 -3.01 -21.86
C ILE A 529 18.07 -2.73 -22.36
N THR A 530 18.54 -1.48 -22.28
CA THR A 530 19.93 -1.13 -22.63
C THR A 530 20.92 -1.33 -21.48
N ARG A 531 20.46 -1.72 -20.28
CA ARG A 531 21.32 -1.91 -19.09
C ARG A 531 21.50 -3.40 -18.83
N LEU A 532 22.74 -3.88 -18.93
CA LEU A 532 23.10 -5.29 -18.62
C LEU A 532 23.04 -5.61 -17.11
N GLY A 533 22.85 -4.63 -16.24
CA GLY A 533 22.75 -4.82 -14.79
C GLY A 533 22.20 -3.57 -14.12
N GLY A 534 21.34 -3.75 -13.10
CA GLY A 534 20.74 -2.63 -12.35
C GLY A 534 19.45 -2.08 -12.96
N SER A 535 18.42 -2.92 -13.03
CA SER A 535 17.09 -2.49 -13.44
C SER A 535 16.53 -1.43 -12.47
N MET A 536 15.87 -0.39 -13.00
CA MET A 536 15.07 0.52 -12.17
C MET A 536 13.77 -0.15 -11.67
N LYS A 537 13.39 -1.29 -12.29
CA LYS A 537 12.20 -2.09 -11.95
C LYS A 537 12.22 -2.67 -10.54
N ARG A 538 13.36 -2.66 -9.82
CA ARG A 538 13.43 -3.09 -8.41
C ARG A 538 12.46 -2.32 -7.50
N CYS A 539 12.12 -1.08 -7.83
CA CYS A 539 11.19 -0.26 -7.06
C CYS A 539 9.71 -0.44 -7.49
N GLU A 540 9.44 -1.21 -8.55
CA GLU A 540 8.11 -1.42 -9.12
C GLU A 540 7.50 -2.73 -8.61
N ALA A 541 6.70 -2.64 -7.55
CA ALA A 541 6.12 -3.80 -6.86
C ALA A 541 5.12 -4.61 -7.71
N ASP A 542 4.52 -4.00 -8.74
CA ASP A 542 3.55 -4.62 -9.65
C ASP A 542 4.19 -5.26 -10.89
N LYS A 543 5.52 -5.17 -11.06
CA LYS A 543 6.27 -5.85 -12.13
C LYS A 543 6.91 -7.14 -11.64
N VAL A 544 7.00 -8.10 -12.54
CA VAL A 544 7.51 -9.46 -12.30
C VAL A 544 9.02 -9.52 -12.63
N GLY A 545 9.46 -8.88 -13.72
CA GLY A 545 10.87 -8.85 -14.16
C GLY A 545 11.76 -7.82 -13.45
N LYS A 546 12.33 -8.15 -12.30
CA LYS A 546 13.08 -7.17 -11.45
C LYS A 546 14.59 -7.10 -11.65
N PHE A 547 15.23 -8.07 -12.30
CA PHE A 547 16.70 -8.14 -12.34
C PHE A 547 17.34 -7.65 -13.65
N GLY A 548 16.57 -7.55 -14.74
CA GLY A 548 17.02 -6.97 -16.02
C GLY A 548 18.07 -7.79 -16.79
N LEU A 549 18.49 -8.95 -16.28
CA LEU A 549 19.52 -9.79 -16.92
C LEU A 549 18.97 -10.71 -18.01
N GLY A 550 17.69 -11.09 -17.90
CA GLY A 550 17.13 -12.20 -18.67
C GLY A 550 16.92 -11.93 -20.16
N PHE A 551 16.80 -10.67 -20.59
CA PHE A 551 16.77 -10.35 -22.03
C PHE A 551 18.01 -10.87 -22.76
N ASN A 552 19.17 -10.93 -22.10
CA ASN A 552 20.40 -11.40 -22.72
C ASN A 552 20.34 -12.89 -23.12
N SER A 553 19.34 -13.67 -22.68
CA SER A 553 19.15 -15.05 -23.14
C SER A 553 18.90 -15.14 -24.65
N VAL A 554 18.41 -14.06 -25.28
CA VAL A 554 18.26 -14.00 -26.75
C VAL A 554 19.60 -14.19 -27.48
N TYR A 555 20.72 -13.89 -26.83
CA TYR A 555 22.04 -14.10 -27.40
C TYR A 555 22.43 -15.58 -27.53
N HIS A 556 21.61 -16.52 -27.01
CA HIS A 556 21.75 -17.93 -27.40
C HIS A 556 21.53 -18.13 -28.89
N VAL A 557 20.52 -17.46 -29.48
CA VAL A 557 20.12 -17.67 -30.89
C VAL A 557 20.66 -16.62 -31.86
N THR A 558 20.99 -15.41 -31.39
CA THR A 558 21.36 -14.29 -32.27
C THR A 558 22.53 -13.47 -31.73
N ASP A 559 23.31 -12.84 -32.60
CA ASP A 559 24.31 -11.84 -32.20
C ASP A 559 23.79 -10.39 -32.33
N ILE A 560 22.64 -10.19 -32.99
CA ILE A 560 22.07 -8.88 -33.25
C ILE A 560 20.56 -8.84 -33.03
N PRO A 561 20.09 -8.83 -31.76
CA PRO A 561 18.68 -8.66 -31.48
C PRO A 561 18.22 -7.27 -31.92
N ILE A 562 17.13 -7.24 -32.70
CA ILE A 562 16.50 -6.01 -33.18
C ILE A 562 15.13 -5.86 -32.53
N ILE A 563 14.87 -4.70 -31.96
CA ILE A 563 13.65 -4.40 -31.21
C ILE A 563 12.94 -3.24 -31.91
N MET A 564 11.64 -3.37 -32.10
CA MET A 564 10.79 -2.32 -32.65
C MET A 564 9.56 -2.11 -31.78
N SER A 565 9.37 -0.88 -31.27
CA SER A 565 8.16 -0.50 -30.55
C SER A 565 7.94 1.01 -30.65
N ARG A 566 6.69 1.44 -30.82
CA ARG A 566 6.33 2.83 -31.12
C ARG A 566 7.11 3.35 -32.33
N GLU A 567 7.66 4.57 -32.27
CA GLU A 567 8.53 5.16 -33.29
C GLU A 567 10.01 4.69 -33.23
N PHE A 568 10.38 3.82 -32.29
CA PHE A 568 11.77 3.46 -32.07
C PHE A 568 12.11 2.06 -32.58
N MET A 569 13.29 1.95 -33.20
CA MET A 569 13.93 0.69 -33.53
C MET A 569 15.33 0.68 -32.93
N ILE A 570 15.69 -0.39 -32.23
CA ILE A 570 17.00 -0.54 -31.59
C ILE A 570 17.66 -1.80 -32.13
N MET A 571 18.94 -1.71 -32.47
CA MET A 571 19.78 -2.84 -32.85
C MET A 571 20.95 -2.89 -31.88
N PHE A 572 21.13 -4.02 -31.19
CA PHE A 572 22.29 -4.25 -30.33
C PHE A 572 23.29 -5.12 -31.09
N ASP A 573 24.53 -4.67 -31.25
CA ASP A 573 25.57 -5.41 -31.98
C ASP A 573 26.83 -5.52 -31.13
N PRO A 574 26.79 -6.26 -30.01
CA PRO A 574 27.89 -6.35 -29.05
C PRO A 574 29.23 -6.83 -29.62
N ASN A 575 29.22 -7.63 -30.68
CA ASN A 575 30.44 -8.05 -31.39
C ASN A 575 30.96 -6.98 -32.39
N ILE A 576 30.18 -5.94 -32.70
CA ILE A 576 30.52 -4.85 -33.63
C ILE A 576 30.83 -5.39 -35.04
N ASN A 577 30.20 -6.50 -35.44
CA ASN A 577 30.46 -7.16 -36.73
C ASN A 577 29.43 -6.79 -37.80
N HIS A 578 28.28 -6.23 -37.43
CA HIS A 578 27.13 -6.08 -38.33
C HIS A 578 26.88 -4.62 -38.72
N ILE A 579 26.97 -3.68 -37.78
CA ILE A 579 26.71 -2.24 -37.98
C ILE A 579 27.94 -1.38 -37.62
N SER A 580 29.13 -1.93 -37.84
CA SER A 580 30.42 -1.35 -37.43
C SER A 580 30.62 0.10 -37.90
N LYS A 581 30.17 0.48 -39.10
CA LYS A 581 30.32 1.85 -39.63
C LYS A 581 29.54 2.90 -38.84
N HIS A 582 28.52 2.48 -38.09
CA HIS A 582 27.64 3.37 -37.32
C HIS A 582 27.96 3.39 -35.82
N ILE A 583 28.85 2.49 -35.35
CA ILE A 583 29.30 2.43 -33.97
C ILE A 583 30.56 3.30 -33.83
N ARG A 584 30.40 4.46 -33.17
CA ARG A 584 31.51 5.38 -32.87
C ARG A 584 32.24 5.03 -31.58
N ASP A 585 31.50 4.50 -30.61
CA ASP A 585 31.98 4.15 -29.29
C ASP A 585 31.80 2.64 -29.08
N ARG A 586 32.91 1.91 -29.02
CA ARG A 586 32.91 0.45 -28.83
C ARG A 586 32.39 0.02 -27.45
N SER A 587 32.33 0.94 -26.47
CA SER A 587 31.79 0.66 -25.15
C SER A 587 30.25 0.67 -25.12
N ASN A 588 29.59 1.19 -26.16
CA ASN A 588 28.13 1.18 -26.31
C ASN A 588 27.72 0.68 -27.72
N PRO A 589 27.88 -0.63 -27.98
CA PRO A 589 27.76 -1.19 -29.31
C PRO A 589 26.29 -1.47 -29.70
N GLY A 590 25.65 -0.43 -30.25
CA GLY A 590 24.29 -0.50 -30.79
C GLY A 590 23.80 0.84 -31.35
N ILE A 591 22.66 0.82 -32.04
CA ILE A 591 22.04 2.04 -32.59
C ILE A 591 20.55 2.11 -32.21
N LYS A 592 20.08 3.34 -31.96
CA LYS A 592 18.65 3.64 -31.75
C LYS A 592 18.16 4.59 -32.85
N ILE A 593 17.20 4.10 -33.62
CA ILE A 593 16.61 4.80 -34.76
C ILE A 593 15.22 5.31 -34.37
N ASN A 594 14.94 6.58 -34.66
CA ASN A 594 13.59 7.15 -34.56
C ASN A 594 12.96 7.24 -35.96
N TRP A 595 12.03 6.33 -36.24
CA TRP A 595 11.34 6.21 -37.53
C TRP A 595 10.48 7.43 -37.87
N SER A 596 9.89 8.08 -36.87
CA SER A 596 9.11 9.30 -37.10
C SER A 596 9.97 10.50 -37.53
N LYS A 597 11.24 10.57 -37.08
CA LYS A 597 12.14 11.69 -37.39
C LYS A 597 13.08 11.45 -38.57
N GLN A 598 13.55 10.22 -38.78
CA GLN A 598 14.62 9.90 -39.73
C GLN A 598 14.12 9.28 -41.05
N GLN A 599 12.81 9.25 -41.26
CA GLN A 599 12.18 8.49 -42.34
C GLN A 599 12.70 8.80 -43.75
N LYS A 600 12.99 10.07 -44.04
CA LYS A 600 13.57 10.50 -45.32
C LYS A 600 14.93 9.86 -45.63
N ARG A 601 15.74 9.61 -44.60
CA ARG A 601 17.05 8.94 -44.73
C ARG A 601 16.90 7.42 -44.76
N LEU A 602 16.07 6.87 -43.88
CA LEU A 602 15.87 5.41 -43.76
C LEU A 602 15.26 4.80 -45.03
N ARG A 603 14.39 5.52 -45.74
CA ARG A 603 13.81 5.08 -47.02
C ARG A 603 14.84 4.90 -48.15
N LYS A 604 16.06 5.43 -48.01
CA LYS A 604 17.16 5.16 -48.96
C LYS A 604 17.73 3.76 -48.82
N PHE A 605 17.41 3.04 -47.74
CA PHE A 605 17.85 1.67 -47.48
C PHE A 605 16.62 0.74 -47.34
N PRO A 606 15.75 0.65 -48.36
CA PRO A 606 14.49 -0.08 -48.24
C PRO A 606 14.72 -1.57 -47.97
N ASN A 607 15.78 -2.14 -48.54
CA ASN A 607 16.14 -3.55 -48.42
C ASN A 607 16.39 -3.98 -46.97
N GLN A 608 17.00 -3.11 -46.15
CA GLN A 608 17.23 -3.36 -44.72
C GLN A 608 15.95 -3.65 -43.94
N PHE A 609 14.84 -3.03 -44.35
CA PHE A 609 13.61 -2.96 -43.59
C PHE A 609 12.48 -3.79 -44.20
N LYS A 610 12.63 -4.24 -45.45
CA LYS A 610 11.69 -5.14 -46.12
C LYS A 610 11.31 -6.40 -45.31
N PRO A 611 12.21 -7.08 -44.57
CA PRO A 611 11.83 -8.30 -43.86
C PRO A 611 10.79 -8.08 -42.76
N PHE A 612 10.66 -6.85 -42.25
CA PHE A 612 9.67 -6.49 -41.22
C PHE A 612 8.26 -6.32 -41.80
N ILE A 613 8.12 -6.13 -43.11
CA ILE A 613 6.81 -5.89 -43.73
C ILE A 613 5.93 -7.13 -43.58
N ASN A 614 4.68 -6.91 -43.18
CA ASN A 614 3.63 -7.92 -42.95
C ASN A 614 3.90 -8.91 -41.79
N VAL A 615 5.05 -8.82 -41.11
CA VAL A 615 5.29 -9.57 -39.87
C VAL A 615 4.49 -8.92 -38.75
N PHE A 616 3.52 -9.64 -38.18
CA PHE A 616 2.62 -9.15 -37.11
C PHE A 616 2.08 -7.73 -37.38
N ASN A 617 1.55 -7.52 -38.59
CA ASN A 617 0.98 -6.25 -39.08
C ASN A 617 1.95 -5.05 -39.07
N CYS A 618 3.27 -5.29 -39.07
CA CYS A 618 4.23 -4.22 -39.24
C CYS A 618 4.23 -3.72 -40.70
N GLN A 619 3.93 -2.44 -40.90
CA GLN A 619 3.81 -1.80 -42.21
C GLN A 619 4.72 -0.58 -42.31
N LEU A 620 6.02 -0.83 -42.38
CA LEU A 620 7.01 0.24 -42.54
C LEU A 620 6.76 1.00 -43.87
N PRO A 621 6.57 2.34 -43.83
CA PRO A 621 6.29 3.13 -45.02
C PRO A 621 7.57 3.36 -45.81
N LEU A 622 7.93 2.39 -46.65
CA LEU A 622 9.12 2.47 -47.50
C LEU A 622 8.87 3.36 -48.74
N SER A 623 7.62 3.48 -49.20
CA SER A 623 7.26 4.15 -50.44
C SER A 623 6.75 5.60 -50.27
N GLN A 624 6.23 5.97 -49.08
CA GLN A 624 5.64 7.29 -48.82
C GLN A 624 6.21 7.93 -47.55
N GLU A 625 6.25 9.27 -47.50
CA GLU A 625 6.67 10.03 -46.31
C GLU A 625 5.50 10.16 -45.34
N SER A 626 5.45 9.31 -44.32
CA SER A 626 4.39 9.33 -43.31
C SER A 626 4.92 8.84 -41.97
N PRO A 627 4.88 9.65 -40.88
CA PRO A 627 5.47 9.25 -39.60
C PRO A 627 4.90 7.90 -39.14
N TYR A 628 5.79 6.96 -38.83
CA TYR A 628 5.40 5.60 -38.46
C TYR A 628 5.58 5.34 -36.96
N LYS A 629 4.59 4.65 -36.40
CA LYS A 629 4.61 4.10 -35.05
C LYS A 629 4.05 2.68 -35.10
N TYR A 630 4.82 1.73 -34.57
CA TYR A 630 4.35 0.35 -34.41
C TYR A 630 3.52 0.22 -33.13
N ASN A 631 2.29 -0.30 -33.26
CA ASN A 631 1.38 -0.51 -32.14
C ASN A 631 1.55 -1.93 -31.55
N GLY A 632 2.66 -2.10 -30.85
CA GLY A 632 3.09 -3.35 -30.23
C GLY A 632 4.58 -3.33 -29.98
N THR A 633 5.14 -4.47 -29.60
CA THR A 633 6.58 -4.66 -29.47
C THR A 633 6.97 -5.89 -30.26
N LEU A 634 7.91 -5.71 -31.19
CA LEU A 634 8.40 -6.74 -32.09
C LEU A 634 9.89 -6.93 -31.88
N PHE A 635 10.30 -8.15 -31.58
CA PHE A 635 11.68 -8.59 -31.57
C PHE A 635 11.94 -9.40 -32.82
N ARG A 636 13.06 -9.11 -33.50
CA ARG A 636 13.63 -9.94 -34.55
C ARG A 636 14.96 -10.46 -34.06
N LEU A 637 15.09 -11.78 -34.02
CA LEU A 637 16.31 -12.48 -33.61
C LEU A 637 16.79 -13.33 -34.79
N PRO A 638 17.61 -12.77 -35.71
CA PRO A 638 18.22 -13.54 -36.78
C PRO A 638 19.02 -14.71 -36.21
N PHE A 639 18.78 -15.93 -36.68
CA PHE A 639 19.49 -17.10 -36.20
C PHE A 639 20.97 -17.01 -36.59
N ARG A 640 21.86 -17.24 -35.62
CA ARG A 640 23.30 -17.23 -35.82
C ARG A 640 23.70 -18.29 -36.83
N THR A 641 24.38 -17.85 -37.88
CA THR A 641 24.96 -18.71 -38.91
C THR A 641 26.30 -19.30 -38.47
N GLU A 642 26.78 -20.34 -39.17
CA GLU A 642 28.10 -20.91 -38.93
C GLU A 642 29.23 -19.88 -39.08
N GLN A 643 29.09 -18.96 -40.04
CA GLN A 643 30.04 -17.86 -40.24
C GLN A 643 30.06 -16.91 -39.03
N GLU A 644 28.89 -16.48 -38.54
CA GLU A 644 28.82 -15.61 -37.35
C GLU A 644 29.35 -16.32 -36.10
N ALA A 645 29.03 -17.61 -35.89
CA ALA A 645 29.52 -18.39 -34.77
C ALA A 645 31.05 -18.56 -34.75
N SER A 646 31.68 -18.61 -35.92
CA SER A 646 33.15 -18.69 -36.03
C SER A 646 33.85 -17.39 -35.61
N MET A 647 33.13 -16.27 -35.60
CA MET A 647 33.64 -14.93 -35.30
C MET A 647 33.06 -14.30 -34.02
N SER A 648 32.00 -14.87 -33.44
CA SER A 648 31.31 -14.32 -32.28
C SER A 648 32.08 -14.60 -31.00
N GLU A 649 32.39 -13.55 -30.24
CA GLU A 649 33.00 -13.67 -28.91
C GLU A 649 31.98 -14.11 -27.84
N ILE A 650 30.67 -14.08 -28.17
CA ILE A 650 29.57 -14.37 -27.25
C ILE A 650 29.23 -15.86 -27.24
N SER A 651 29.07 -16.47 -28.41
CA SER A 651 28.69 -17.89 -28.52
C SER A 651 29.21 -18.51 -29.81
N SER A 652 29.80 -19.69 -29.69
CA SER A 652 30.26 -20.52 -30.81
C SER A 652 29.19 -21.48 -31.34
N ILE A 653 27.95 -21.38 -30.87
CA ILE A 653 26.82 -22.24 -31.28
C ILE A 653 26.04 -21.53 -32.38
N TYR A 654 25.95 -22.17 -33.55
CA TYR A 654 25.07 -21.76 -34.65
C TYR A 654 23.79 -22.60 -34.68
N TYR A 655 22.77 -22.14 -35.41
CA TYR A 655 21.48 -22.83 -35.52
C TYR A 655 21.26 -23.30 -36.95
N ASN A 656 21.30 -24.62 -37.15
CA ASN A 656 20.82 -25.24 -38.38
C ASN A 656 19.31 -25.47 -38.33
N THR A 657 18.74 -25.99 -39.41
CA THR A 657 17.30 -26.26 -39.52
C THR A 657 16.78 -27.21 -38.43
N THR A 658 17.54 -28.24 -38.04
CA THR A 658 17.18 -29.18 -36.96
C THR A 658 17.16 -28.50 -35.60
N ASP A 659 18.15 -27.66 -35.31
CA ASP A 659 18.21 -26.90 -34.05
C ASP A 659 17.02 -25.93 -33.95
N ILE A 660 16.65 -25.28 -35.06
CA ILE A 660 15.46 -24.40 -35.13
C ILE A 660 14.18 -25.20 -34.85
N TYR A 661 14.07 -26.43 -35.36
CA TYR A 661 12.90 -27.28 -35.08
C TYR A 661 12.82 -27.71 -33.61
N SER A 662 13.96 -27.96 -32.96
CA SER A 662 13.95 -28.28 -31.53
C SER A 662 13.32 -27.17 -30.66
N LEU A 663 13.34 -25.90 -31.12
CA LEU A 663 12.67 -24.80 -30.44
C LEU A 663 11.14 -24.94 -30.43
N VAL A 664 10.57 -25.59 -31.45
CA VAL A 664 9.14 -25.88 -31.52
C VAL A 664 8.77 -26.93 -30.48
N ASP A 665 9.55 -28.00 -30.40
CA ASP A 665 9.37 -29.07 -29.42
C ASP A 665 9.49 -28.51 -27.99
N GLU A 666 10.51 -27.71 -27.73
CA GLU A 666 10.70 -27.01 -26.46
C GLU A 666 9.51 -26.12 -26.11
N PHE A 667 8.99 -25.34 -27.06
CA PHE A 667 7.82 -24.49 -26.86
C PHE A 667 6.57 -25.32 -26.53
N SER A 668 6.36 -26.47 -27.19
CA SER A 668 5.25 -27.40 -26.91
C SER A 668 5.34 -27.95 -25.49
N ILE A 669 6.51 -28.46 -25.12
CA ILE A 669 6.74 -29.14 -23.84
C ILE A 669 6.60 -28.16 -22.66
N CYS A 670 7.13 -26.93 -22.79
CA CYS A 670 7.18 -26.00 -21.65
C CYS A 670 6.11 -24.90 -21.66
N GLY A 671 5.51 -24.59 -22.81
CA GLY A 671 4.68 -23.39 -22.97
C GLY A 671 3.46 -23.34 -22.04
N HIS A 672 2.80 -24.48 -21.81
CA HIS A 672 1.66 -24.56 -20.89
C HIS A 672 2.03 -24.24 -19.44
N ARG A 673 3.27 -24.51 -19.03
CA ARG A 673 3.79 -24.16 -17.69
C ARG A 673 4.16 -22.67 -17.62
N LEU A 674 4.68 -22.10 -18.71
CA LEU A 674 5.07 -20.69 -18.76
C LEU A 674 3.89 -19.75 -18.53
N ILE A 675 2.71 -20.07 -19.09
CA ILE A 675 1.54 -19.18 -19.03
C ILE A 675 0.77 -19.26 -17.68
N LEU A 676 0.99 -20.30 -16.87
CA LEU A 676 0.15 -20.60 -15.70
C LEU A 676 -0.02 -19.41 -14.74
N PHE A 677 1.07 -18.79 -14.30
CA PHE A 677 1.07 -17.70 -13.32
C PHE A 677 1.31 -16.29 -13.92
N THR A 678 1.23 -16.14 -15.25
CA THR A 678 1.22 -14.82 -15.90
C THR A 678 0.08 -13.95 -15.37
N GLN A 679 0.28 -12.64 -15.31
CA GLN A 679 -0.68 -11.72 -14.71
C GLN A 679 -1.65 -11.14 -15.75
N HIS A 680 -1.18 -10.94 -16.98
CA HIS A 680 -1.91 -10.28 -18.07
C HIS A 680 -1.96 -11.15 -19.34
N VAL A 681 -0.87 -11.86 -19.66
CA VAL A 681 -0.81 -12.69 -20.89
C VAL A 681 -1.72 -13.90 -20.75
N GLY A 682 -2.75 -13.96 -21.60
CA GLY A 682 -3.74 -15.03 -21.65
C GLY A 682 -3.62 -15.93 -22.89
N SER A 683 -2.82 -15.55 -23.88
CA SER A 683 -2.62 -16.33 -25.10
C SER A 683 -1.16 -16.31 -25.54
N MET A 684 -0.63 -17.48 -25.90
CA MET A 684 0.66 -17.64 -26.56
C MET A 684 0.49 -18.45 -27.84
N VAL A 685 1.09 -17.99 -28.93
CA VAL A 685 1.00 -18.67 -30.23
C VAL A 685 2.38 -18.82 -30.82
N LEU A 686 2.72 -20.01 -31.32
CA LEU A 686 3.91 -20.23 -32.15
C LEU A 686 3.48 -20.46 -33.60
N LYS A 687 3.94 -19.58 -34.48
CA LYS A 687 3.71 -19.62 -35.91
C LYS A 687 4.96 -20.09 -36.65
N TYR A 688 4.76 -20.66 -37.83
CA TYR A 688 5.83 -21.09 -38.71
C TYR A 688 5.60 -20.59 -40.14
N LEU A 689 6.66 -20.04 -40.73
CA LEU A 689 6.68 -19.60 -42.11
C LEU A 689 7.77 -20.36 -42.87
N LYS A 690 7.35 -21.05 -43.93
CA LYS A 690 8.25 -21.80 -44.82
C LYS A 690 9.13 -20.87 -45.64
N TYR A 691 10.27 -21.38 -46.11
CA TYR A 691 11.22 -20.56 -46.86
C TYR A 691 10.71 -20.14 -48.26
N GLU A 692 9.78 -20.90 -48.84
CA GLU A 692 9.16 -20.59 -50.13
C GLU A 692 8.05 -19.53 -50.05
N GLU A 693 7.51 -19.28 -48.85
CA GLU A 693 6.39 -18.36 -48.66
C GLU A 693 6.90 -16.92 -48.49
N PRO A 694 6.70 -16.03 -49.49
CA PRO A 694 7.24 -14.67 -49.42
C PRO A 694 6.49 -13.79 -48.43
N ASN A 695 5.22 -14.09 -48.12
CA ASN A 695 4.35 -13.24 -47.30
C ASN A 695 4.22 -13.77 -45.86
N PRO A 696 4.78 -13.07 -44.84
CA PRO A 696 4.65 -13.48 -43.45
C PRO A 696 3.23 -13.59 -42.92
N ALA A 697 2.28 -12.86 -43.50
CA ALA A 697 0.87 -12.96 -43.11
C ALA A 697 0.26 -14.34 -43.42
N ALA A 698 0.90 -15.15 -44.27
CA ALA A 698 0.51 -16.53 -44.57
C ALA A 698 1.14 -17.57 -43.63
N SER A 699 1.85 -17.15 -42.58
CA SER A 699 2.41 -18.06 -41.57
C SER A 699 1.32 -18.92 -40.93
N GLN A 700 1.61 -20.20 -40.69
CA GLN A 700 0.67 -21.16 -40.11
C GLN A 700 0.86 -21.25 -38.60
N ASP A 701 -0.22 -21.35 -37.85
CA ASP A 701 -0.17 -21.60 -36.40
C ASP A 701 0.21 -23.08 -36.16
N VAL A 702 1.27 -23.30 -35.39
CA VAL A 702 1.80 -24.65 -35.09
C VAL A 702 1.35 -25.09 -33.70
N ILE A 703 1.47 -24.19 -32.72
CA ILE A 703 1.08 -24.43 -31.33
C ILE A 703 0.33 -23.19 -30.83
N THR A 704 -0.85 -23.38 -30.26
CA THR A 704 -1.61 -22.33 -29.60
C THR A 704 -1.87 -22.72 -28.15
N ILE A 705 -1.56 -21.82 -27.22
CA ILE A 705 -1.72 -22.02 -25.78
C ILE A 705 -2.61 -20.91 -25.25
N ASN A 706 -3.81 -21.26 -24.81
CA ASN A 706 -4.77 -20.31 -24.28
C ASN A 706 -5.01 -20.57 -22.80
N LYS A 707 -4.93 -19.50 -22.01
CA LYS A 707 -5.26 -19.43 -20.59
C LYS A 707 -6.59 -18.72 -20.42
N SER A 708 -7.53 -19.40 -19.79
CA SER A 708 -8.86 -18.86 -19.52
C SER A 708 -9.28 -19.11 -18.08
N VAL A 709 -10.08 -18.19 -17.54
CA VAL A 709 -10.66 -18.34 -16.20
C VAL A 709 -11.99 -19.07 -16.33
N TRP A 710 -12.17 -20.11 -15.54
CA TRP A 710 -13.41 -20.87 -15.49
C TRP A 710 -14.28 -20.43 -14.32
N SER A 711 -15.59 -20.39 -14.53
CA SER A 711 -16.55 -20.03 -13.48
C SER A 711 -16.67 -21.14 -12.45
N SER A 712 -16.60 -20.79 -11.17
CA SER A 712 -16.96 -21.65 -10.03
C SER A 712 -17.70 -20.80 -8.99
N LYS A 713 -18.64 -21.41 -8.26
CA LYS A 713 -19.34 -20.74 -7.14
C LYS A 713 -18.39 -20.38 -5.99
N ALA A 714 -17.27 -21.11 -5.87
CA ALA A 714 -16.25 -20.88 -4.86
C ALA A 714 -15.21 -19.82 -5.26
N ALA A 715 -15.23 -19.33 -6.51
CA ALA A 715 -14.27 -18.35 -6.99
C ALA A 715 -14.53 -16.95 -6.40
N TYR A 716 -13.46 -16.20 -6.12
CA TYR A 716 -13.54 -14.85 -5.57
C TYR A 716 -12.31 -14.02 -5.97
N GLY A 717 -12.46 -12.69 -6.00
CA GLY A 717 -11.36 -11.77 -6.28
C GLY A 717 -10.88 -11.75 -7.74
N PRO A 718 -9.92 -10.88 -8.07
CA PRO A 718 -9.38 -10.73 -9.43
C PRO A 718 -8.30 -11.78 -9.75
N LEU A 719 -8.07 -12.09 -11.03
CA LEU A 719 -7.02 -13.03 -11.47
C LEU A 719 -5.62 -12.67 -10.95
N SER A 720 -5.28 -11.38 -10.97
CA SER A 720 -4.01 -10.83 -10.48
C SER A 720 -4.24 -9.94 -9.27
N ILE A 721 -3.48 -10.19 -8.20
CA ILE A 721 -3.52 -9.38 -6.97
C ILE A 721 -2.29 -8.45 -6.81
N LEU A 722 -1.26 -8.56 -7.66
CA LEU A 722 -0.02 -7.78 -7.51
C LEU A 722 -0.26 -6.27 -7.57
N LYS A 723 -1.10 -5.81 -8.52
CA LYS A 723 -1.45 -4.38 -8.63
C LYS A 723 -2.19 -3.87 -7.39
N ALA A 724 -3.07 -4.70 -6.81
CA ALA A 724 -3.77 -4.37 -5.57
C ALA A 724 -2.79 -4.35 -4.38
N ALA A 725 -1.89 -5.32 -4.30
CA ALA A 725 -0.85 -5.39 -3.28
C ALA A 725 0.12 -4.21 -3.33
N ALA A 726 0.56 -3.81 -4.52
CA ALA A 726 1.40 -2.64 -4.70
C ALA A 726 0.72 -1.36 -4.19
N LYS A 727 -0.60 -1.21 -4.39
CA LYS A 727 -1.39 -0.11 -3.81
C LYS A 727 -1.42 -0.18 -2.28
N VAL A 728 -1.61 -1.37 -1.71
CA VAL A 728 -1.59 -1.57 -0.25
C VAL A 728 -0.22 -1.23 0.32
N MET A 729 0.87 -1.74 -0.25
CA MET A 729 2.24 -1.44 0.19
C MET A 729 2.52 0.07 0.19
N LYS A 730 2.15 0.79 -0.90
CA LYS A 730 2.30 2.26 -0.97
C LYS A 730 1.47 2.97 0.09
N LYS A 731 0.23 2.54 0.34
CA LYS A 731 -0.65 3.13 1.35
C LYS A 731 -0.11 2.90 2.77
N VAL A 732 0.34 1.69 3.08
CA VAL A 732 0.92 1.35 4.40
C VAL A 732 2.22 2.11 4.62
N ALA A 733 3.10 2.21 3.61
CA ALA A 733 4.34 2.97 3.70
C ALA A 733 4.10 4.46 4.04
N ASN A 734 3.00 5.05 3.55
CA ASN A 734 2.69 6.47 3.79
C ASN A 734 1.90 6.71 5.09
N THR A 735 1.08 5.76 5.53
CA THR A 735 0.11 5.97 6.62
C THR A 735 0.39 5.15 7.87
N ASN A 736 1.30 4.16 7.79
CA ASN A 736 1.53 3.12 8.79
C ASN A 736 0.24 2.36 9.21
N ARG A 737 -0.80 2.36 8.39
CA ARG A 737 -2.08 1.68 8.65
C ARG A 737 -2.37 0.62 7.59
N VAL A 738 -2.61 -0.61 8.04
CA VAL A 738 -3.02 -1.74 7.19
C VAL A 738 -4.50 -1.58 6.80
N PRO A 739 -4.85 -1.63 5.50
CA PRO A 739 -6.24 -1.65 5.05
C PRO A 739 -6.98 -2.91 5.51
N ALA A 740 -8.29 -2.79 5.77
CA ALA A 740 -9.12 -3.95 6.12
C ALA A 740 -9.23 -4.97 4.96
N ASP A 741 -9.31 -4.47 3.71
CA ASP A 741 -9.40 -5.32 2.53
C ASP A 741 -8.01 -5.77 2.06
N VAL A 742 -7.62 -6.97 2.49
CA VAL A 742 -6.38 -7.62 2.08
C VAL A 742 -6.55 -8.25 0.68
N PRO A 743 -5.64 -8.00 -0.27
CA PRO A 743 -5.71 -8.61 -1.60
C PRO A 743 -5.66 -10.15 -1.52
N LYS A 744 -6.71 -10.79 -2.03
CA LYS A 744 -6.82 -12.24 -2.16
C LYS A 744 -7.65 -12.61 -3.39
N SER A 745 -7.42 -13.81 -3.89
CA SER A 745 -8.11 -14.36 -5.06
C SER A 745 -8.14 -15.88 -5.02
N GLY A 746 -9.22 -16.48 -5.52
CA GLY A 746 -9.38 -17.90 -5.75
C GLY A 746 -10.12 -18.11 -7.06
N CYS A 747 -9.53 -18.85 -8.00
CA CYS A 747 -10.15 -19.12 -9.30
C CYS A 747 -9.68 -20.45 -9.90
N ILE A 748 -10.41 -20.95 -10.88
CA ILE A 748 -9.99 -22.11 -11.68
C ILE A 748 -9.47 -21.58 -13.02
N ILE A 749 -8.24 -21.95 -13.37
CA ILE A 749 -7.61 -21.61 -14.63
C ILE A 749 -7.56 -22.84 -15.51
N ARG A 750 -8.07 -22.71 -16.74
CA ARG A 750 -7.96 -23.71 -17.78
C ARG A 750 -6.89 -23.29 -18.78
N ILE A 751 -5.95 -24.20 -19.03
CA ILE A 751 -4.93 -24.06 -20.07
C ILE A 751 -5.25 -25.07 -21.16
N VAL A 752 -5.44 -24.58 -22.38
CA VAL A 752 -5.68 -25.39 -23.58
C VAL A 752 -4.48 -25.24 -24.49
N VAL A 753 -3.84 -26.36 -24.81
CA VAL A 753 -2.74 -26.46 -25.76
C VAL A 753 -3.29 -27.13 -27.02
N GLU A 754 -3.16 -26.47 -28.16
CA GLU A 754 -3.57 -26.99 -29.45
C GLU A 754 -2.35 -27.15 -30.35
N GLU A 755 -2.03 -28.39 -30.72
CA GLU A 755 -0.88 -28.74 -31.55
C GLU A 755 -1.32 -29.24 -32.94
N PHE A 756 -0.84 -28.55 -33.99
CA PHE A 756 -1.20 -28.83 -35.38
C PHE A 756 -0.19 -29.79 -36.03
N HIS A 757 -0.33 -31.08 -35.71
CA HIS A 757 0.59 -32.18 -36.05
C HIS A 757 0.93 -32.33 -37.55
N ASN A 758 -0.01 -31.98 -38.45
CA ASN A 758 0.19 -32.10 -39.90
C ASN A 758 1.16 -31.06 -40.48
N VAL A 759 1.36 -29.93 -39.78
CA VAL A 759 2.31 -28.89 -40.21
C VAL A 759 3.74 -29.39 -40.01
N PHE A 760 4.02 -30.06 -38.89
CA PHE A 760 5.36 -30.47 -38.50
C PHE A 760 5.79 -31.85 -39.05
N LYS A 761 4.89 -32.83 -39.09
CA LYS A 761 5.21 -34.18 -39.60
C LYS A 761 5.65 -34.15 -41.08
N ARG A 762 4.99 -33.33 -41.91
CA ARG A 762 5.42 -33.08 -43.31
C ARG A 762 6.79 -32.43 -43.42
N ILE A 763 7.24 -31.68 -42.42
CA ILE A 763 8.51 -30.96 -42.42
C ILE A 763 9.66 -31.91 -42.01
N VAL A 764 9.44 -32.76 -41.00
CA VAL A 764 10.40 -33.78 -40.55
C VAL A 764 10.55 -34.90 -41.58
N ASP A 765 9.44 -35.33 -42.21
CA ASP A 765 9.47 -36.38 -43.26
C ASP A 765 10.21 -35.91 -44.54
N LEU A 766 10.29 -34.60 -44.80
CA LEU A 766 11.04 -34.03 -45.94
C LEU A 766 12.56 -33.95 -45.71
N GLN A 767 13.05 -34.10 -44.47
CA GLN A 767 14.46 -33.91 -44.11
C GLN A 767 15.04 -35.02 -43.21
N SER A 768 14.38 -36.17 -43.12
CA SER A 768 14.85 -37.30 -42.31
C SER A 768 16.23 -37.82 -42.77
N PRO A 769 17.18 -38.12 -41.85
CA PRO A 769 18.56 -38.51 -42.17
C PRO A 769 18.73 -39.87 -42.89
N LEU A 770 17.63 -40.61 -43.11
CA LEU A 770 17.64 -41.92 -43.78
C LEU A 770 17.91 -41.84 -45.30
N PHE A 771 18.00 -40.64 -45.87
CA PHE A 771 18.34 -40.42 -47.29
C PHE A 771 19.46 -39.38 -47.42
N ARG A 772 20.70 -39.77 -47.11
CA ARG A 772 21.89 -39.02 -47.57
C ARG A 772 22.24 -39.44 -48.99
N GLY A 773 21.93 -38.60 -49.96
CA GLY A 773 22.64 -38.51 -51.23
C GLY A 773 23.37 -37.17 -51.28
N SER A 774 24.56 -37.14 -51.87
CA SER A 774 25.34 -35.91 -52.08
C SER A 774 24.60 -34.91 -52.95
N ASP A 775 24.81 -33.62 -52.66
CA ASP A 775 24.29 -32.46 -53.37
C ASP A 775 24.36 -32.61 -54.90
N ASP A 776 23.22 -32.85 -55.55
CA ASP A 776 22.89 -32.35 -56.88
C ASP A 776 21.40 -32.59 -57.22
N ASP A 777 20.74 -31.49 -57.62
CA ASP A 777 19.43 -31.32 -58.27
C ASP A 777 18.19 -32.15 -57.80
N PRO A 778 17.21 -31.54 -57.08
CA PRO A 778 15.96 -32.21 -56.66
C PRO A 778 14.98 -32.54 -57.79
N SER A 779 15.27 -32.14 -59.03
CA SER A 779 14.32 -32.15 -60.15
C SER A 779 14.11 -33.52 -60.80
N SER A 780 15.01 -34.49 -60.59
CA SER A 780 15.00 -35.77 -61.32
C SER A 780 14.31 -36.93 -60.59
N TYR A 781 13.92 -36.77 -59.33
CA TYR A 781 13.28 -37.84 -58.54
C TYR A 781 11.75 -37.84 -58.57
N PHE A 782 11.12 -36.75 -59.02
CA PHE A 782 9.65 -36.62 -59.04
C PHE A 782 8.95 -37.43 -60.15
N GLU A 783 9.65 -37.87 -61.19
CA GLU A 783 9.03 -38.64 -62.29
C GLU A 783 8.89 -40.15 -62.01
N LEU A 784 9.63 -40.70 -61.04
CA LEU A 784 9.57 -42.13 -60.70
C LEU A 784 8.48 -42.48 -59.68
N ALA A 785 8.14 -41.56 -58.77
CA ALA A 785 7.09 -41.78 -57.76
C ALA A 785 5.65 -41.65 -58.33
N ALA A 786 5.49 -41.03 -59.51
CA ALA A 786 4.20 -40.87 -60.16
C ALA A 786 3.71 -42.12 -60.94
N LYS A 787 4.54 -43.18 -61.05
CA LYS A 787 4.19 -44.43 -61.76
C LYS A 787 4.60 -45.67 -60.96
N GLY A 788 3.83 -46.03 -59.94
CA GLY A 788 3.93 -47.32 -59.27
C GLY A 788 2.76 -47.54 -58.31
N GLY A 789 1.86 -48.47 -58.66
CA GLY A 789 0.55 -48.62 -58.03
C GLY A 789 0.47 -49.57 -56.83
N GLN A 790 -0.68 -49.45 -56.15
CA GLN A 790 -1.42 -50.44 -55.32
C GLN A 790 -0.63 -51.28 -54.30
N THR A 791 -0.73 -51.04 -53.00
CA THR A 791 -1.64 -51.69 -52.00
C THR A 791 -1.07 -51.25 -50.62
N LYS A 792 -1.75 -51.03 -49.50
CA LYS A 792 -3.01 -51.49 -48.90
C LYS A 792 -3.37 -50.43 -47.82
N ARG A 793 -4.65 -50.03 -47.74
CA ARG A 793 -5.18 -49.18 -46.65
C ARG A 793 -5.19 -49.95 -45.32
N LEU A 794 -4.64 -49.36 -44.27
CA LEU A 794 -5.11 -49.55 -42.89
C LEU A 794 -5.54 -48.18 -42.38
N THR A 795 -6.83 -48.08 -42.13
CA THR A 795 -7.57 -46.94 -41.60
C THR A 795 -7.41 -46.92 -40.08
N ASP A 796 -6.69 -45.93 -39.56
CA ASP A 796 -6.97 -45.29 -38.27
C ASP A 796 -6.71 -43.80 -38.48
N GLU A 797 -7.79 -43.01 -38.52
CA GLU A 797 -7.70 -41.55 -38.62
C GLU A 797 -7.22 -41.01 -37.27
N MET A 798 -5.90 -40.76 -37.16
CA MET A 798 -5.38 -39.91 -36.08
C MET A 798 -6.01 -38.51 -36.21
N PRO A 799 -6.47 -37.88 -35.12
CA PRO A 799 -7.06 -36.55 -35.16
C PRO A 799 -6.05 -35.53 -35.73
N GLN A 800 -6.50 -34.70 -36.68
CA GLN A 800 -5.68 -33.69 -37.38
C GLN A 800 -5.12 -32.58 -36.44
N LYS A 801 -5.61 -32.52 -35.20
CA LYS A 801 -5.33 -31.55 -34.14
C LYS A 801 -5.24 -32.30 -32.81
N ALA A 802 -4.11 -32.25 -32.12
CA ALA A 802 -4.05 -32.72 -30.74
C ALA A 802 -4.40 -31.55 -29.81
N VAL A 803 -5.27 -31.80 -28.85
CA VAL A 803 -5.66 -30.81 -27.85
C VAL A 803 -5.35 -31.41 -26.49
N ASP A 804 -4.40 -30.81 -25.77
CA ASP A 804 -4.12 -31.12 -24.38
C ASP A 804 -4.72 -30.03 -23.48
N LEU A 805 -5.25 -30.43 -22.33
CA LEU A 805 -6.01 -29.57 -21.45
C LEU A 805 -5.66 -29.84 -20.00
N THR A 806 -5.28 -28.78 -19.29
CA THR A 806 -5.03 -28.82 -17.84
C THR A 806 -5.86 -27.77 -17.12
N ASN A 807 -6.40 -28.14 -15.95
CA ASN A 807 -7.18 -27.25 -15.11
C ASN A 807 -6.50 -27.10 -13.75
N TRP A 808 -6.39 -25.86 -13.27
CA TRP A 808 -5.65 -25.52 -12.07
C TRP A 808 -6.50 -24.64 -11.18
N LEU A 809 -6.79 -25.07 -9.95
CA LEU A 809 -7.30 -24.18 -8.92
C LEU A 809 -6.15 -23.35 -8.39
N ILE A 810 -6.24 -22.03 -8.52
CA ILE A 810 -5.21 -21.10 -8.04
C ILE A 810 -5.79 -20.22 -6.94
N CYS A 811 -5.18 -20.26 -5.76
CA CYS A 811 -5.45 -19.33 -4.68
C CYS A 811 -4.24 -18.43 -4.44
N SER A 812 -4.46 -17.12 -4.47
CA SER A 812 -3.44 -16.10 -4.25
C SER A 812 -3.81 -15.25 -3.04
N CYS A 813 -2.83 -14.88 -2.23
CA CYS A 813 -3.05 -13.96 -1.12
C CYS A 813 -1.84 -13.03 -0.90
N MET A 814 -2.11 -11.94 -0.19
CA MET A 814 -1.10 -11.05 0.35
C MET A 814 -1.03 -11.24 1.88
N ASP A 815 0.18 -11.38 2.43
CA ASP A 815 0.36 -11.23 3.87
C ASP A 815 0.45 -9.74 4.24
N VAL A 816 -0.16 -9.37 5.36
CA VAL A 816 -0.18 -8.00 5.88
C VAL A 816 0.53 -7.86 7.24
N ASN A 817 1.21 -8.92 7.67
CA ASN A 817 1.92 -8.97 8.94
C ASN A 817 3.43 -8.96 8.69
N GLU A 818 4.13 -10.04 9.01
CA GLU A 818 5.59 -10.11 9.02
C GLU A 818 6.20 -9.98 7.62
N ALA A 819 5.60 -10.57 6.58
CA ALA A 819 6.15 -10.45 5.24
C ALA A 819 5.94 -9.03 4.68
N LEU A 820 4.84 -8.36 5.02
CA LEU A 820 4.64 -6.95 4.67
C LEU A 820 5.63 -6.04 5.38
N LYS A 821 5.83 -6.21 6.70
CA LYS A 821 6.83 -5.47 7.47
C LYS A 821 8.23 -5.65 6.87
N PHE A 822 8.60 -6.89 6.53
CA PHE A 822 9.87 -7.18 5.88
C PHE A 822 9.98 -6.46 4.54
N SER A 823 8.95 -6.55 3.69
CA SER A 823 8.94 -5.93 2.36
C SER A 823 9.08 -4.40 2.42
N LEU A 824 8.57 -3.76 3.48
CA LEU A 824 8.65 -2.31 3.70
C LEU A 824 9.98 -1.85 4.33
N SER A 825 10.78 -2.76 4.88
CA SER A 825 12.12 -2.46 5.39
C SER A 825 13.04 -1.93 4.29
N GLU A 826 14.13 -1.25 4.66
CA GLU A 826 15.10 -0.73 3.69
C GLU A 826 15.67 -1.83 2.80
N SER A 827 16.03 -2.97 3.40
CA SER A 827 16.58 -4.11 2.68
C SER A 827 15.52 -4.79 1.79
N GLY A 828 14.27 -4.90 2.26
CA GLY A 828 13.15 -5.41 1.48
C GLY A 828 12.83 -4.54 0.26
N ARG A 829 12.80 -3.21 0.43
CA ARG A 829 12.62 -2.24 -0.67
C ARG A 829 13.77 -2.28 -1.67
N ARG A 830 15.02 -2.40 -1.20
CA ARG A 830 16.22 -2.52 -2.06
C ARG A 830 16.19 -3.78 -2.93
N LEU A 831 15.64 -4.87 -2.39
CA LEU A 831 15.49 -6.15 -3.09
C LEU A 831 14.19 -6.25 -3.92
N GLY A 832 13.27 -5.29 -3.77
CA GLY A 832 11.99 -5.28 -4.47
C GLY A 832 11.06 -6.40 -4.04
N LEU A 833 11.07 -6.79 -2.76
CA LEU A 833 10.29 -7.93 -2.25
C LEU A 833 8.81 -7.56 -2.11
N VAL A 834 7.93 -8.52 -2.42
CA VAL A 834 6.47 -8.32 -2.39
C VAL A 834 5.83 -9.48 -1.64
N PRO A 835 4.95 -9.23 -0.64
CA PRO A 835 4.40 -10.26 0.23
C PRO A 835 3.18 -10.95 -0.40
N CYS A 836 3.25 -11.27 -1.69
CA CYS A 836 2.19 -11.95 -2.44
C CYS A 836 2.67 -13.29 -2.96
N GLY A 837 1.86 -14.31 -2.77
CA GLY A 837 2.11 -15.66 -3.22
C GLY A 837 0.82 -16.37 -3.59
N ALA A 838 0.98 -17.51 -4.25
CA ALA A 838 -0.13 -18.33 -4.69
C ALA A 838 0.21 -19.83 -4.62
N VAL A 839 -0.83 -20.65 -4.55
CA VAL A 839 -0.77 -22.10 -4.63
C VAL A 839 -1.67 -22.56 -5.77
N ALA A 840 -1.20 -23.50 -6.59
CA ALA A 840 -1.99 -24.10 -7.66
C ALA A 840 -2.15 -25.62 -7.48
N VAL A 841 -3.41 -26.06 -7.48
CA VAL A 841 -3.82 -27.47 -7.34
C VAL A 841 -4.30 -27.98 -8.69
N LEU A 842 -3.80 -29.14 -9.13
CA LEU A 842 -4.19 -29.75 -10.39
C LEU A 842 -5.57 -30.42 -10.27
N LEU A 843 -6.49 -30.05 -11.16
CA LEU A 843 -7.85 -30.60 -11.23
C LEU A 843 -8.06 -31.38 -12.53
N SER A 844 -8.89 -32.42 -12.43
CA SER A 844 -9.46 -33.15 -13.55
C SER A 844 -10.93 -32.78 -13.70
N GLU A 845 -11.37 -32.53 -14.94
CA GLU A 845 -12.77 -32.27 -15.26
C GLU A 845 -13.48 -33.61 -15.45
N GLY A 846 -14.60 -33.79 -14.74
CA GLY A 846 -15.52 -34.90 -14.90
C GLY A 846 -16.75 -34.52 -15.73
N GLU A 847 -17.75 -35.40 -15.78
CA GLU A 847 -19.02 -35.12 -16.44
C GLU A 847 -19.77 -33.94 -15.76
N ASN A 848 -20.59 -33.22 -16.52
CA ASN A 848 -21.45 -32.12 -16.03
C ASN A 848 -20.73 -30.95 -15.30
N ARG A 849 -19.49 -30.60 -15.67
CA ARG A 849 -18.70 -29.51 -15.05
C ARG A 849 -18.35 -29.76 -13.58
N THR A 850 -18.22 -31.02 -13.21
CA THR A 850 -17.71 -31.42 -11.90
C THR A 850 -16.20 -31.58 -11.96
N TRP A 851 -15.56 -31.48 -10.81
CA TRP A 851 -14.10 -31.52 -10.66
C TRP A 851 -13.70 -32.69 -9.76
N THR A 852 -12.51 -33.23 -10.00
CA THR A 852 -11.79 -34.10 -9.06
C THR A 852 -10.36 -33.60 -8.90
N VAL A 853 -9.77 -33.82 -7.73
CA VAL A 853 -8.35 -33.49 -7.51
C VAL A 853 -7.49 -34.58 -8.15
N LYS A 854 -6.55 -34.20 -9.02
CA LYS A 854 -5.64 -35.15 -9.65
C LYS A 854 -4.43 -35.38 -8.75
N THR A 855 -4.41 -36.51 -8.05
CA THR A 855 -3.28 -36.94 -7.21
C THR A 855 -2.31 -37.80 -8.02
N ASN A 856 -1.06 -37.36 -8.17
CA ASN A 856 -0.01 -38.20 -8.77
C ASN A 856 0.61 -39.11 -7.69
N PRO A 857 1.03 -40.35 -8.03
CA PRO A 857 1.69 -41.27 -7.10
C PRO A 857 2.98 -40.70 -6.48
N THR A 858 3.64 -39.79 -7.22
CA THR A 858 4.76 -38.98 -6.75
C THR A 858 4.41 -37.51 -6.95
N PRO A 859 4.05 -36.76 -5.89
CA PRO A 859 3.75 -35.35 -6.02
C PRO A 859 5.03 -34.57 -6.38
N ILE A 860 5.07 -33.98 -7.58
CA ILE A 860 6.18 -33.14 -8.03
C ILE A 860 5.69 -31.70 -8.20
N GLY A 861 5.32 -31.07 -7.08
CA GLY A 861 5.07 -29.63 -7.03
C GLY A 861 6.32 -28.85 -7.45
N GLU A 862 6.15 -27.72 -8.14
CA GLU A 862 7.25 -26.87 -8.60
C GLU A 862 7.16 -25.47 -8.01
N VAL A 863 8.31 -24.82 -7.92
CA VAL A 863 8.39 -23.40 -7.54
C VAL A 863 8.24 -22.53 -8.77
N PHE A 864 7.42 -21.51 -8.65
CA PHE A 864 7.28 -20.43 -9.60
C PHE A 864 7.69 -19.11 -8.96
N CYS A 865 8.43 -18.31 -9.69
CA CYS A 865 8.57 -16.89 -9.43
C CYS A 865 7.88 -16.16 -10.58
N TYR A 866 6.55 -16.36 -10.64
CA TYR A 866 5.62 -16.03 -11.74
C TYR A 866 5.83 -16.80 -13.04
N LEU A 867 7.05 -17.29 -13.26
CA LEU A 867 7.42 -18.26 -14.29
C LEU A 867 8.08 -19.48 -13.61
N PRO A 868 8.00 -20.67 -14.22
CA PRO A 868 8.49 -21.90 -13.60
C PRO A 868 9.99 -21.81 -13.34
N LEU A 869 10.40 -22.26 -12.15
CA LEU A 869 11.78 -22.53 -11.79
C LEU A 869 12.04 -24.03 -11.94
N ARG A 870 13.31 -24.42 -12.10
CA ARG A 870 13.73 -25.83 -12.16
C ARG A 870 13.86 -26.45 -10.76
N ILE A 871 13.00 -26.03 -9.83
CA ILE A 871 13.05 -26.42 -8.42
C ILE A 871 11.79 -27.21 -8.10
N LYS A 872 11.99 -28.46 -7.69
CA LYS A 872 10.91 -29.34 -7.23
C LYS A 872 10.73 -29.17 -5.72
N THR A 873 9.49 -29.25 -5.26
CA THR A 873 9.12 -29.00 -3.86
C THR A 873 8.74 -30.27 -3.10
N GLY A 874 8.33 -31.33 -3.80
CA GLY A 874 7.71 -32.52 -3.20
C GLY A 874 6.27 -32.28 -2.69
N LEU A 875 5.76 -31.06 -2.77
CA LEU A 875 4.37 -30.75 -2.41
C LEU A 875 3.41 -31.28 -3.49
N PRO A 876 2.15 -31.62 -3.13
CA PRO A 876 1.11 -32.00 -4.10
C PRO A 876 0.59 -30.83 -4.96
N VAL A 877 1.18 -29.64 -4.80
CA VAL A 877 0.73 -28.39 -5.40
C VAL A 877 1.92 -27.60 -5.95
N HIS A 878 1.68 -26.70 -6.91
CA HIS A 878 2.67 -25.70 -7.31
C HIS A 878 2.60 -24.49 -6.38
N ILE A 879 3.75 -23.90 -6.07
CA ILE A 879 3.83 -22.68 -5.27
C ILE A 879 4.40 -21.55 -6.10
N ASN A 880 3.87 -20.34 -5.95
CA ASN A 880 4.24 -19.18 -6.73
C ASN A 880 4.44 -17.95 -5.86
N GLY A 881 5.41 -17.10 -6.20
CA GLY A 881 5.51 -15.77 -5.62
C GLY A 881 6.90 -15.15 -5.70
N CYS A 882 7.14 -14.10 -4.93
CA CYS A 882 8.37 -13.30 -4.99
C CYS A 882 9.55 -13.95 -4.24
N PHE A 883 9.90 -15.21 -4.55
CA PHE A 883 11.05 -15.90 -3.97
C PHE A 883 12.37 -15.20 -4.33
N ALA A 884 13.27 -15.08 -3.35
CA ALA A 884 14.64 -14.66 -3.60
C ALA A 884 15.45 -15.84 -4.13
N VAL A 885 15.80 -15.79 -5.42
CA VAL A 885 16.50 -16.87 -6.14
C VAL A 885 17.96 -16.52 -6.44
N THR A 886 18.80 -17.53 -6.62
CA THR A 886 20.19 -17.39 -7.11
C THR A 886 20.21 -16.74 -8.50
N SER A 887 21.37 -16.19 -8.93
CA SER A 887 21.47 -15.49 -10.24
C SER A 887 21.10 -16.39 -11.41
N ASN A 888 21.56 -17.65 -11.37
CA ASN A 888 21.19 -18.71 -12.32
C ASN A 888 19.77 -19.29 -12.14
N ARG A 889 19.00 -18.80 -11.15
CA ARG A 889 17.62 -19.22 -10.81
C ARG A 889 17.41 -20.73 -10.62
N LYS A 890 18.47 -21.47 -10.27
CA LYS A 890 18.41 -22.92 -10.01
C LYS A 890 18.08 -23.26 -8.56
N GLU A 891 18.28 -22.32 -7.63
CA GLU A 891 18.04 -22.52 -6.20
C GLU A 891 17.40 -21.27 -5.58
N ILE A 892 16.80 -21.44 -4.41
CA ILE A 892 16.36 -20.33 -3.56
C ILE A 892 17.49 -19.96 -2.59
N TRP A 893 17.65 -18.67 -2.30
CA TRP A 893 18.63 -18.22 -1.29
C TRP A 893 18.25 -18.72 0.10
N LYS A 894 19.25 -19.18 0.86
CA LYS A 894 19.07 -19.74 2.22
C LYS A 894 19.70 -18.89 3.32
N THR A 895 20.60 -17.97 2.98
CA THR A 895 21.36 -17.15 3.94
C THR A 895 21.02 -15.66 3.85
N ASP A 896 21.47 -14.91 4.85
CA ASP A 896 21.37 -13.44 4.91
C ASP A 896 19.93 -12.93 4.83
N THR A 897 19.77 -11.68 4.38
CA THR A 897 18.45 -11.06 4.19
C THR A 897 17.58 -11.82 3.18
N LYS A 898 18.17 -12.39 2.12
CA LYS A 898 17.41 -13.11 1.08
C LYS A 898 16.87 -14.45 1.58
N GLY A 899 17.67 -15.18 2.37
CA GLY A 899 17.25 -16.40 3.04
C GLY A 899 16.18 -16.15 4.08
N ASN A 900 16.39 -15.15 4.95
CA ASN A 900 15.39 -14.75 5.93
C ASN A 900 14.06 -14.36 5.27
N TRP A 901 14.11 -13.63 4.14
CA TRP A 901 12.91 -13.37 3.35
C TRP A 901 12.21 -14.65 2.90
N ASN A 902 12.93 -15.62 2.31
CA ASN A 902 12.31 -16.86 1.85
C ASN A 902 11.65 -17.63 3.00
N SER A 903 12.27 -17.70 4.18
CA SER A 903 11.66 -18.30 5.36
C SER A 903 10.37 -17.59 5.77
N VAL A 904 10.40 -16.27 5.91
CA VAL A 904 9.21 -15.44 6.24
C VAL A 904 8.13 -15.60 5.17
N PHE A 905 8.51 -15.58 3.90
CA PHE A 905 7.61 -15.69 2.76
C PHE A 905 6.90 -17.05 2.71
N MET A 906 7.66 -18.14 2.90
CA MET A 906 7.09 -19.49 2.98
C MET A 906 6.12 -19.61 4.17
N ARG A 907 6.55 -19.19 5.36
CA ARG A 907 5.76 -19.35 6.60
C ARG A 907 4.48 -18.50 6.61
N HIS A 908 4.53 -17.27 6.11
CA HIS A 908 3.45 -16.30 6.27
C HIS A 908 2.64 -16.05 5.00
N VAL A 909 3.22 -16.25 3.80
CA VAL A 909 2.52 -16.00 2.54
C VAL A 909 2.06 -17.32 1.92
N ILE A 910 2.98 -18.26 1.68
CA ILE A 910 2.64 -19.51 0.97
C ILE A 910 1.72 -20.40 1.81
N VAL A 911 1.96 -20.53 3.12
CA VAL A 911 1.05 -21.27 4.03
C VAL A 911 -0.37 -20.71 3.97
N GLN A 912 -0.53 -19.38 3.96
CA GLN A 912 -1.87 -18.76 3.88
C GLN A 912 -2.54 -18.99 2.53
N ALA A 913 -1.78 -18.94 1.43
CA ALA A 913 -2.29 -19.29 0.10
C ALA A 913 -2.69 -20.78 0.02
N TYR A 914 -1.96 -21.65 0.71
CA TYR A 914 -2.24 -23.08 0.83
C TYR A 914 -3.56 -23.33 1.56
N LEU A 915 -3.75 -22.70 2.73
CA LEU A 915 -4.99 -22.80 3.49
C LEU A 915 -6.19 -22.22 2.73
N ALA A 916 -5.98 -21.14 1.97
CA ALA A 916 -7.00 -20.60 1.08
C ALA A 916 -7.38 -21.59 -0.04
N ALA A 917 -6.42 -22.37 -0.56
CA ALA A 917 -6.70 -23.44 -1.51
C ALA A 917 -7.51 -24.59 -0.89
N LEU A 918 -7.15 -25.03 0.33
CA LEU A 918 -7.92 -26.04 1.07
C LEU A 918 -9.36 -25.57 1.35
N SER A 919 -9.53 -24.32 1.77
CA SER A 919 -10.85 -23.71 1.98
C SER A 919 -11.66 -23.61 0.69
N MET A 920 -11.04 -23.28 -0.45
CA MET A 920 -11.72 -23.25 -1.73
C MET A 920 -12.14 -24.64 -2.20
N LEU A 921 -11.28 -25.65 -2.05
CA LEU A 921 -11.61 -27.05 -2.35
C LEU A 921 -12.78 -27.56 -1.51
N ARG A 922 -12.82 -27.22 -0.22
CA ARG A 922 -13.99 -27.47 0.62
C ARG A 922 -15.24 -26.82 0.05
N ASN A 923 -15.21 -25.52 -0.21
CA ASN A 923 -16.39 -24.80 -0.70
C ASN A 923 -16.89 -25.40 -2.03
N MET A 924 -15.97 -25.88 -2.88
CA MET A 924 -16.33 -26.64 -4.09
C MET A 924 -16.97 -27.99 -3.76
N ALA A 925 -16.48 -28.72 -2.75
CA ALA A 925 -17.09 -29.99 -2.30
C ALA A 925 -18.49 -29.77 -1.71
N GLU A 926 -18.67 -28.76 -0.83
CA GLU A 926 -19.97 -28.41 -0.24
C GLU A 926 -20.99 -27.96 -1.29
N SER A 927 -20.53 -27.28 -2.34
CA SER A 927 -21.40 -26.83 -3.43
C SER A 927 -21.73 -27.93 -4.46
N GLY A 928 -21.12 -29.12 -4.34
CA GLY A 928 -21.23 -30.24 -5.27
C GLY A 928 -20.42 -30.08 -6.56
N GLU A 929 -19.60 -29.02 -6.69
CA GLU A 929 -18.69 -28.83 -7.82
C GLU A 929 -17.49 -29.79 -7.76
N LEU A 930 -17.05 -30.24 -6.58
CA LEU A 930 -15.93 -31.17 -6.39
C LEU A 930 -16.42 -32.53 -5.89
N LEU A 931 -16.14 -33.60 -6.64
CA LEU A 931 -16.56 -34.97 -6.33
C LEU A 931 -15.40 -35.80 -5.76
N ASN A 932 -15.75 -36.82 -4.98
CA ASN A 932 -14.81 -37.82 -4.43
C ASN A 932 -13.56 -37.21 -3.77
N TYR A 933 -13.70 -36.05 -3.13
CA TYR A 933 -12.58 -35.35 -2.53
C TYR A 933 -12.27 -35.92 -1.15
N SER A 934 -11.13 -36.61 -1.03
CA SER A 934 -10.55 -36.91 0.28
C SER A 934 -9.96 -35.62 0.86
N TYR A 935 -10.39 -35.24 2.06
CA TYR A 935 -10.06 -33.94 2.67
C TYR A 935 -8.55 -33.69 2.84
N TYR A 936 -7.74 -34.75 2.91
CA TYR A 936 -6.28 -34.71 3.01
C TYR A 936 -5.54 -34.87 1.67
N ALA A 937 -6.25 -35.03 0.53
CA ALA A 937 -5.63 -35.35 -0.78
C ALA A 937 -4.59 -34.33 -1.25
N THR A 938 -4.70 -33.09 -0.76
CA THR A 938 -3.82 -31.97 -1.10
C THR A 938 -3.02 -31.50 0.10
N TRP A 939 -2.85 -32.30 1.16
CA TRP A 939 -2.05 -31.91 2.33
C TRP A 939 -0.56 -32.24 2.08
N PRO A 940 0.38 -31.47 2.67
CA PRO A 940 1.80 -31.78 2.56
C PRO A 940 2.15 -33.11 3.23
N ASP A 941 2.84 -33.99 2.50
CA ASP A 941 3.43 -35.21 3.06
C ASP A 941 4.87 -34.91 3.51
N PRO A 942 5.18 -34.93 4.81
CA PRO A 942 6.52 -34.63 5.31
C PRO A 942 7.58 -35.62 4.81
N GLY A 943 7.20 -36.85 4.44
CA GLY A 943 8.14 -37.86 3.91
C GLY A 943 8.57 -37.62 2.47
N VAL A 944 7.87 -36.76 1.72
CA VAL A 944 8.11 -36.49 0.30
C VAL A 944 8.53 -35.03 0.03
N VAL A 945 8.15 -34.11 0.92
CA VAL A 945 8.51 -32.69 0.80
C VAL A 945 10.03 -32.52 0.90
N HIS A 946 10.59 -31.76 -0.04
CA HIS A 946 12.03 -31.47 -0.05
C HIS A 946 12.41 -30.55 1.12
N ASP A 947 13.59 -30.77 1.72
CA ASP A 947 14.10 -30.07 2.92
C ASP A 947 13.90 -28.55 2.89
N ASP A 948 14.19 -27.92 1.76
CA ASP A 948 14.05 -26.47 1.53
C ASP A 948 12.62 -25.92 1.72
N PHE A 949 11.60 -26.79 1.69
CA PHE A 949 10.18 -26.44 1.79
C PHE A 949 9.47 -27.06 3.00
N THR A 950 10.21 -27.73 3.89
CA THR A 950 9.69 -28.28 5.16
C THR A 950 8.94 -27.24 5.98
N LEU A 951 9.40 -25.98 5.97
CA LEU A 951 8.76 -24.86 6.64
C LEU A 951 7.31 -24.60 6.17
N ILE A 952 7.01 -24.91 4.90
CA ILE A 952 5.64 -24.84 4.37
C ILE A 952 4.82 -25.99 4.96
N SER A 953 5.36 -27.22 4.94
CA SER A 953 4.71 -28.41 5.51
C SER A 953 4.35 -28.18 6.98
N GLN A 954 5.35 -27.89 7.81
CA GLN A 954 5.19 -27.60 9.24
C GLN A 954 4.22 -26.43 9.47
N GLY A 955 4.32 -25.38 8.66
CA GLY A 955 3.46 -24.23 8.76
C GLY A 955 1.98 -24.54 8.50
N VAL A 956 1.67 -25.38 7.52
CA VAL A 956 0.29 -25.82 7.22
C VAL A 956 -0.29 -26.61 8.39
N TYR A 957 0.42 -27.62 8.90
CA TYR A 957 -0.02 -28.42 10.06
C TYR A 957 -0.18 -27.57 11.32
N GLN A 958 0.73 -26.61 11.58
CA GLN A 958 0.62 -25.68 12.70
C GLN A 958 -0.64 -24.80 12.61
N GLU A 959 -0.99 -24.29 11.43
CA GLU A 959 -2.21 -23.49 11.28
C GLU A 959 -3.50 -24.35 11.41
N ILE A 960 -3.48 -25.59 10.92
CA ILE A 960 -4.59 -26.53 11.11
C ILE A 960 -4.76 -26.87 12.61
N ALA A 961 -3.65 -27.11 13.32
CA ALA A 961 -3.64 -27.45 14.75
C ALA A 961 -4.15 -26.30 15.65
N LYS A 962 -3.98 -25.04 15.25
CA LYS A 962 -4.53 -23.89 16.00
C LYS A 962 -6.06 -23.94 16.12
N GLY A 963 -6.74 -24.50 15.13
CA GLY A 963 -8.18 -24.77 15.20
C GLY A 963 -9.08 -23.56 15.42
N GLY A 964 -8.71 -22.37 14.92
CA GLY A 964 -9.53 -21.17 15.09
C GLY A 964 -10.95 -21.32 14.55
N ASP A 965 -11.90 -20.50 15.03
CA ASP A 965 -13.31 -20.56 14.58
C ASP A 965 -13.50 -19.96 13.18
N ASN A 966 -12.41 -19.45 12.60
CA ASN A 966 -12.38 -18.94 11.23
C ASN A 966 -12.66 -20.07 10.25
N ASP A 967 -13.44 -19.74 9.22
CA ASP A 967 -13.91 -20.68 8.23
C ASP A 967 -12.76 -21.48 7.57
N ILE A 968 -11.59 -20.86 7.34
CA ILE A 968 -10.41 -21.50 6.74
C ILE A 968 -9.89 -22.72 7.52
N ALA A 969 -10.13 -22.81 8.84
CA ALA A 969 -9.62 -23.90 9.68
C ALA A 969 -10.49 -25.18 9.62
N LYS A 970 -11.67 -25.14 8.98
CA LYS A 970 -12.54 -26.31 8.84
C LYS A 970 -12.10 -27.17 7.66
N VAL A 971 -11.12 -28.06 7.89
CA VAL A 971 -10.46 -28.87 6.85
C VAL A 971 -10.62 -30.38 7.05
N PHE A 972 -11.23 -30.83 8.15
CA PHE A 972 -11.54 -32.25 8.37
C PHE A 972 -12.96 -32.55 7.92
N SER A 973 -13.18 -33.70 7.28
CA SER A 973 -14.51 -34.09 6.82
C SER A 973 -14.75 -35.59 6.86
N ASP A 974 -15.96 -35.97 7.26
CA ASP A 974 -16.52 -37.33 7.12
C ASP A 974 -17.23 -37.56 5.77
N GLY A 975 -17.12 -36.60 4.85
CA GLY A 975 -17.83 -36.58 3.56
C GLY A 975 -19.18 -35.87 3.60
N THR A 976 -19.69 -35.51 4.77
CA THR A 976 -20.96 -34.77 4.93
C THR A 976 -20.80 -33.43 5.63
N THR A 977 -19.94 -33.36 6.63
CA THR A 977 -19.69 -32.15 7.43
C THR A 977 -18.22 -31.76 7.39
N TRP A 978 -17.94 -30.46 7.57
CA TRP A 978 -16.57 -29.93 7.62
C TRP A 978 -16.33 -29.24 8.95
N VAL A 979 -15.29 -29.69 9.66
CA VAL A 979 -15.00 -29.21 11.01
C VAL A 979 -13.52 -28.84 11.17
N SER A 980 -13.24 -28.02 12.19
CA SER A 980 -11.86 -27.72 12.62
C SER A 980 -11.36 -28.78 13.60
N ILE A 981 -10.05 -28.76 13.90
CA ILE A 981 -9.45 -29.74 14.83
C ILE A 981 -10.08 -29.74 16.24
N LYS A 982 -10.75 -28.66 16.66
CA LYS A 982 -11.46 -28.60 17.96
C LYS A 982 -12.65 -29.57 18.02
N HIS A 983 -13.25 -29.81 16.87
CA HIS A 983 -14.53 -30.48 16.72
C HIS A 983 -14.38 -31.86 16.05
N VAL A 984 -13.20 -32.19 15.56
CA VAL A 984 -12.88 -33.53 15.06
C VAL A 984 -12.50 -34.46 16.21
N ARG A 985 -12.84 -35.74 16.10
CA ARG A 985 -12.43 -36.80 17.03
C ARG A 985 -11.82 -37.96 16.26
N PHE A 986 -10.75 -38.52 16.82
CA PHE A 986 -10.05 -39.68 16.27
C PHE A 986 -10.20 -40.87 17.21
N LEU A 987 -10.12 -42.08 16.65
CA LEU A 987 -10.00 -43.31 17.45
C LEU A 987 -8.53 -43.73 17.45
N ASP A 988 -8.06 -44.28 18.57
CA ASP A 988 -6.67 -44.74 18.71
C ASP A 988 -6.31 -45.81 17.67
N ASP A 989 -5.08 -45.74 17.14
CA ASP A 989 -4.57 -46.70 16.16
C ASP A 989 -4.40 -48.11 16.74
N SER A 990 -4.19 -48.24 18.06
CA SER A 990 -4.13 -49.55 18.72
C SER A 990 -5.42 -50.37 18.49
N LEU A 991 -6.55 -49.67 18.32
CA LEU A 991 -7.84 -50.25 17.98
C LEU A 991 -8.08 -50.25 16.47
N LEU A 992 -7.86 -49.13 15.77
CA LEU A 992 -8.18 -49.01 14.35
C LEU A 992 -7.38 -49.98 13.46
N CYS A 993 -6.08 -50.15 13.72
CA CYS A 993 -5.20 -50.99 12.90
C CYS A 993 -5.44 -52.49 13.09
N ARG A 994 -6.32 -52.87 14.04
CA ARG A 994 -6.65 -54.27 14.29
C ARG A 994 -7.76 -54.76 13.35
N PRO A 995 -7.49 -55.73 12.47
CA PRO A 995 -8.49 -56.18 11.49
C PRO A 995 -9.66 -56.95 12.11
N ASP A 996 -9.49 -57.51 13.31
CA ASP A 996 -10.51 -58.28 14.04
C ASP A 996 -11.53 -57.38 14.77
N ILE A 997 -11.12 -56.21 15.25
CA ILE A 997 -11.99 -55.33 16.07
C ILE A 997 -12.10 -53.90 15.57
N GLY A 998 -11.14 -53.39 14.80
CA GLY A 998 -11.07 -51.99 14.37
C GLY A 998 -12.31 -51.51 13.62
N PRO A 999 -12.81 -52.25 12.59
CA PRO A 999 -14.03 -51.87 11.89
C PRO A 999 -15.26 -51.81 12.80
N ALA A 1000 -15.33 -52.68 13.82
CA ALA A 1000 -16.44 -52.68 14.79
C ALA A 1000 -16.31 -51.51 15.78
N ALA A 1001 -15.11 -51.28 16.31
CA ALA A 1001 -14.81 -50.17 17.20
C ALA A 1001 -15.14 -48.82 16.55
N PHE A 1002 -14.72 -48.62 15.30
CA PHE A 1002 -14.99 -47.39 14.56
C PHE A 1002 -16.48 -47.17 14.29
N LYS A 1003 -17.24 -48.22 13.93
CA LYS A 1003 -18.71 -48.13 13.79
C LYS A 1003 -19.40 -47.72 15.09
N ILE A 1004 -18.98 -48.28 16.22
CA ILE A 1004 -19.52 -47.94 17.55
C ILE A 1004 -19.17 -46.50 17.92
N PHE A 1005 -17.92 -46.10 17.70
CA PHE A 1005 -17.43 -44.74 17.91
C PHE A 1005 -18.27 -43.72 17.12
N LEU A 1006 -18.53 -43.98 15.83
CA LEU A 1006 -19.40 -43.14 14.99
C LEU A 1006 -20.85 -43.09 15.51
N LYS A 1007 -21.43 -44.22 15.93
CA LYS A 1007 -22.79 -44.28 16.49
C LYS A 1007 -22.91 -43.45 17.77
N TYR A 1008 -21.90 -43.50 18.63
CA TYR A 1008 -21.90 -42.77 19.90
C TYR A 1008 -21.73 -41.26 19.72
N LEU A 1009 -20.82 -40.82 18.83
CA LEU A 1009 -20.65 -39.39 18.55
C LEU A 1009 -21.94 -38.73 18.05
N LYS A 1010 -22.81 -39.47 17.35
CA LYS A 1010 -24.15 -38.98 16.96
C LYS A 1010 -25.14 -38.92 18.13
N LYS A 1011 -25.00 -39.78 19.14
CA LYS A 1011 -25.89 -39.84 20.33
C LYS A 1011 -25.63 -38.74 21.35
N THR A 1012 -24.40 -38.23 21.46
CA THR A 1012 -24.05 -37.18 22.44
C THR A 1012 -24.71 -35.81 22.17
N GLY A 1013 -25.50 -35.68 21.11
CA GLY A 1013 -26.32 -34.49 20.82
C GLY A 1013 -25.52 -33.25 20.38
N SER A 1014 -24.19 -33.36 20.30
CA SER A 1014 -23.31 -32.29 19.84
C SER A 1014 -23.29 -32.30 18.31
N GLN A 1015 -24.12 -31.46 17.69
CA GLN A 1015 -24.25 -31.36 16.22
C GLN A 1015 -22.93 -30.97 15.51
N ASP A 1016 -21.94 -30.49 16.26
CA ASP A 1016 -20.68 -30.00 15.71
C ASP A 1016 -19.54 -31.02 15.72
N LEU A 1017 -19.69 -32.23 16.29
CA LEU A 1017 -18.60 -33.22 16.36
C LEU A 1017 -18.57 -34.13 15.13
N CYS A 1018 -17.37 -34.33 14.58
CA CYS A 1018 -17.14 -35.19 13.41
C CYS A 1018 -16.01 -36.18 13.71
N ALA A 1019 -16.14 -37.43 13.24
CA ALA A 1019 -15.08 -38.43 13.35
C ALA A 1019 -14.52 -38.79 11.99
N VAL A 1020 -13.20 -38.82 11.89
CA VAL A 1020 -12.49 -39.11 10.65
C VAL A 1020 -11.32 -40.05 10.94
N GLU A 1021 -10.94 -40.83 9.94
CA GLU A 1021 -9.70 -41.59 9.96
C GLU A 1021 -8.55 -40.71 9.48
N LEU A 1022 -7.38 -40.85 10.10
CA LEU A 1022 -6.15 -40.13 9.73
C LEU A 1022 -5.13 -41.10 9.14
N PRO A 1023 -4.62 -40.86 7.92
CA PRO A 1023 -3.46 -41.57 7.41
C PRO A 1023 -2.21 -41.35 8.26
N ASP A 1024 -1.30 -42.32 8.31
CA ASP A 1024 -0.10 -42.26 9.17
C ASP A 1024 0.83 -41.09 8.81
N TRP A 1025 1.06 -40.83 7.53
CA TRP A 1025 1.88 -39.70 7.06
C TRP A 1025 1.29 -38.34 7.47
N VAL A 1026 -0.04 -38.23 7.66
CA VAL A 1026 -0.69 -37.01 8.16
C VAL A 1026 -0.37 -36.84 9.66
N LYS A 1027 -0.35 -37.93 10.44
CA LYS A 1027 0.03 -37.90 11.86
C LYS A 1027 1.50 -37.54 12.03
N GLU A 1028 2.37 -38.09 11.19
CA GLU A 1028 3.79 -37.70 11.11
C GLU A 1028 3.93 -36.21 10.79
N GLY A 1029 3.08 -35.67 9.91
CA GLY A 1029 3.04 -34.23 9.61
C GLY A 1029 2.71 -33.36 10.83
N PHE A 1030 1.77 -33.79 11.68
CA PHE A 1030 1.52 -33.11 12.96
C PHE A 1030 2.69 -33.25 13.94
N ASP A 1031 3.40 -34.39 13.94
CA ASP A 1031 4.56 -34.61 14.81
C ASP A 1031 5.75 -33.73 14.39
N ASP A 1032 6.11 -33.73 13.11
CA ASP A 1032 7.17 -32.88 12.54
C ASP A 1032 6.90 -31.38 12.73
N ALA A 1033 5.62 -30.99 12.69
CA ALA A 1033 5.17 -29.64 12.96
C ALA A 1033 5.18 -29.24 14.46
N GLY A 1034 5.50 -30.17 15.37
CA GLY A 1034 5.48 -29.97 16.82
C GLY A 1034 4.06 -29.89 17.41
N CYS A 1035 3.08 -30.50 16.76
CA CYS A 1035 1.65 -30.40 17.07
C CYS A 1035 1.01 -31.74 17.51
N LYS A 1036 1.82 -32.75 17.84
CA LYS A 1036 1.36 -34.10 18.26
C LYS A 1036 0.39 -34.07 19.43
N GLU A 1037 0.65 -33.23 20.44
CA GLU A 1037 -0.20 -33.11 21.63
C GLU A 1037 -1.64 -32.72 21.26
N LYS A 1038 -1.81 -31.81 20.29
CA LYS A 1038 -3.12 -31.37 19.83
C LYS A 1038 -3.92 -32.49 19.17
N LEU A 1039 -3.23 -33.40 18.47
CA LEU A 1039 -3.84 -34.58 17.89
C LEU A 1039 -4.28 -35.54 19.01
N MET A 1040 -3.41 -35.80 19.98
CA MET A 1040 -3.70 -36.66 21.14
C MET A 1040 -4.88 -36.16 21.99
N GLU A 1041 -5.01 -34.84 22.19
CA GLU A 1041 -6.18 -34.24 22.88
C GLU A 1041 -7.52 -34.58 22.22
N ASN A 1042 -7.52 -34.82 20.91
CA ASN A 1042 -8.71 -35.14 20.12
C ASN A 1042 -8.82 -36.63 19.79
N THR A 1043 -7.88 -37.46 20.25
CA THR A 1043 -7.88 -38.92 20.08
C THR A 1043 -8.46 -39.60 21.31
N LEU A 1044 -9.47 -40.44 21.09
CA LEU A 1044 -10.02 -41.30 22.11
C LEU A 1044 -9.12 -42.53 22.27
N THR A 1045 -8.39 -42.59 23.39
CA THR A 1045 -7.51 -43.72 23.70
C THR A 1045 -8.30 -45.03 23.83
N GLU A 1046 -7.62 -46.17 23.67
CA GLU A 1046 -8.23 -47.51 23.85
C GLU A 1046 -9.00 -47.63 25.17
N LYS A 1047 -8.38 -47.16 26.26
CA LYS A 1047 -8.98 -47.21 27.60
C LYS A 1047 -10.24 -46.36 27.71
N GLN A 1048 -10.20 -45.14 27.17
CA GLN A 1048 -11.36 -44.25 27.17
C GLN A 1048 -12.46 -44.78 26.25
N PHE A 1049 -12.12 -45.36 25.09
CA PHE A 1049 -13.11 -46.00 24.23
C PHE A 1049 -13.88 -47.10 24.97
N PHE A 1050 -13.18 -48.01 25.66
CA PHE A 1050 -13.89 -49.05 26.40
C PHE A 1050 -14.69 -48.50 27.58
N SER A 1051 -14.09 -47.61 28.37
CA SER A 1051 -14.69 -47.12 29.62
C SER A 1051 -15.83 -46.13 29.40
N ASP A 1052 -15.71 -45.24 28.42
CA ASP A 1052 -16.62 -44.10 28.22
C ASP A 1052 -17.62 -44.35 27.09
N VAL A 1053 -17.31 -45.25 26.15
CA VAL A 1053 -18.14 -45.51 24.96
C VAL A 1053 -18.69 -46.93 24.95
N PHE A 1054 -17.83 -47.96 24.97
CA PHE A 1054 -18.25 -49.34 24.76
C PHE A 1054 -19.08 -49.89 25.92
N PHE A 1055 -18.52 -49.96 27.14
CA PHE A 1055 -19.21 -50.57 28.29
C PHE A 1055 -20.48 -49.84 28.72
N PRO A 1056 -20.52 -48.49 28.79
CA PRO A 1056 -21.74 -47.77 29.17
C PRO A 1056 -22.92 -48.02 28.23
N HIS A 1057 -22.65 -48.39 26.97
CA HIS A 1057 -23.67 -48.58 25.93
C HIS A 1057 -23.76 -50.02 25.45
N ILE A 1058 -23.08 -50.99 26.09
CA ILE A 1058 -22.89 -52.35 25.58
C ILE A 1058 -24.19 -53.10 25.28
N GLN A 1059 -25.27 -52.77 26.00
CA GLN A 1059 -26.61 -53.31 25.82
C GLN A 1059 -27.27 -52.84 24.50
N ASP A 1060 -26.92 -51.64 24.02
CA ASP A 1060 -27.47 -51.03 22.81
C ASP A 1060 -26.65 -51.36 21.54
N ILE A 1061 -25.57 -52.15 21.68
CA ILE A 1061 -24.65 -52.50 20.60
C ILE A 1061 -25.03 -53.87 20.04
N ASP A 1062 -25.20 -53.93 18.72
CA ASP A 1062 -25.52 -55.16 18.00
C ASP A 1062 -24.44 -56.22 18.24
N LYS A 1063 -24.86 -57.48 18.38
CA LYS A 1063 -23.96 -58.60 18.71
C LYS A 1063 -22.75 -58.70 17.78
N ASP A 1064 -22.94 -58.43 16.48
CA ASP A 1064 -21.89 -58.55 15.46
C ASP A 1064 -20.77 -57.50 15.63
N LEU A 1065 -21.07 -56.36 16.29
CA LEU A 1065 -20.08 -55.34 16.63
C LEU A 1065 -19.56 -55.51 18.06
N ARG A 1066 -20.43 -55.94 18.97
CA ARG A 1066 -20.14 -56.09 20.41
C ARG A 1066 -19.22 -57.26 20.69
N ASP A 1067 -19.57 -58.46 20.21
CA ASP A 1067 -18.93 -59.69 20.64
C ASP A 1067 -17.44 -59.76 20.26
N PRO A 1068 -16.99 -59.32 19.06
CA PRO A 1068 -15.55 -59.25 18.75
C PRO A 1068 -14.76 -58.40 19.76
N LEU A 1069 -15.29 -57.25 20.13
CA LEU A 1069 -14.68 -56.35 21.13
C LEU A 1069 -14.70 -56.94 22.53
N MET A 1070 -15.79 -57.61 22.92
CA MET A 1070 -15.89 -58.30 24.20
C MET A 1070 -14.89 -59.46 24.28
N HIS A 1071 -14.73 -60.23 23.21
CA HIS A 1071 -13.70 -61.28 23.14
C HIS A 1071 -12.30 -60.72 23.26
N TYR A 1072 -12.01 -59.62 22.58
CA TYR A 1072 -10.73 -58.93 22.74
C TYR A 1072 -10.47 -58.53 24.19
N VAL A 1073 -11.45 -57.91 24.85
CA VAL A 1073 -11.29 -57.50 26.25
C VAL A 1073 -11.09 -58.69 27.19
N LEU A 1074 -11.92 -59.73 27.08
CA LEU A 1074 -11.77 -60.95 27.89
C LEU A 1074 -10.43 -61.63 27.59
N ASN A 1075 -9.98 -61.63 26.34
CA ASN A 1075 -8.79 -62.37 25.96
C ASN A 1075 -7.49 -61.67 26.32
N GLU A 1076 -7.38 -60.38 26.01
CA GLU A 1076 -6.13 -59.63 26.05
C GLU A 1076 -6.11 -58.54 27.13
N LYS A 1077 -7.26 -58.04 27.59
CA LYS A 1077 -7.37 -56.86 28.47
C LYS A 1077 -8.14 -57.10 29.77
N LEU A 1078 -8.23 -58.36 30.20
CA LEU A 1078 -9.02 -58.75 31.36
C LEU A 1078 -8.60 -58.00 32.63
N GLU A 1079 -7.30 -57.90 32.89
CA GLU A 1079 -6.78 -57.25 34.11
C GLU A 1079 -7.14 -55.76 34.16
N GLU A 1080 -7.07 -55.08 33.01
CA GLU A 1080 -7.34 -53.64 32.91
C GLU A 1080 -8.83 -53.31 33.14
N PHE A 1081 -9.74 -54.13 32.62
CA PHE A 1081 -11.18 -53.89 32.67
C PHE A 1081 -11.95 -54.77 33.68
N ALA A 1082 -11.28 -55.63 34.46
CA ALA A 1082 -11.92 -56.57 35.38
C ALA A 1082 -12.92 -55.91 36.33
N ALA A 1083 -12.61 -54.72 36.84
CA ALA A 1083 -13.51 -53.99 37.74
C ALA A 1083 -14.84 -53.62 37.06
N ILE A 1084 -14.79 -53.17 35.80
CA ILE A 1084 -15.96 -52.80 35.00
C ILE A 1084 -16.76 -54.07 34.63
N LEU A 1085 -16.07 -55.13 34.19
CA LEU A 1085 -16.68 -56.39 33.77
C LEU A 1085 -17.46 -57.11 34.88
N LYS A 1086 -17.00 -57.00 36.14
CA LYS A 1086 -17.67 -57.61 37.29
C LYS A 1086 -19.05 -57.03 37.57
N VAL A 1087 -19.27 -55.76 37.22
CA VAL A 1087 -20.49 -55.01 37.57
C VAL A 1087 -21.35 -54.65 36.35
N THR A 1088 -20.79 -54.74 35.15
CA THR A 1088 -21.49 -54.39 33.90
C THR A 1088 -22.10 -55.63 33.29
N PRO A 1089 -23.41 -55.66 32.97
CA PRO A 1089 -23.99 -56.80 32.29
C PRO A 1089 -23.52 -56.82 30.83
N CYS A 1090 -22.63 -57.75 30.50
CA CYS A 1090 -21.87 -57.76 29.25
C CYS A 1090 -21.82 -59.11 28.52
N ILE A 1091 -22.37 -60.18 29.12
CA ILE A 1091 -22.29 -61.54 28.56
C ILE A 1091 -23.70 -62.03 28.16
N PRO A 1092 -23.89 -62.55 26.93
CA PRO A 1092 -25.19 -63.03 26.46
C PRO A 1092 -25.62 -64.35 27.14
N CYS A 1093 -26.92 -64.62 27.19
CA CYS A 1093 -27.48 -65.72 27.95
C CYS A 1093 -28.54 -66.55 27.19
N SER A 1094 -28.52 -67.87 27.39
CA SER A 1094 -29.12 -68.91 26.53
C SER A 1094 -30.65 -68.92 26.35
N ASN A 1095 -31.41 -67.98 26.92
CA ASN A 1095 -32.89 -68.00 26.86
C ASN A 1095 -33.57 -66.64 26.61
N GLN A 1096 -32.81 -65.55 26.48
CA GLN A 1096 -33.38 -64.22 26.22
C GLN A 1096 -32.63 -63.57 25.07
N THR A 1097 -33.26 -63.55 23.90
CA THR A 1097 -32.70 -62.91 22.72
C THR A 1097 -32.47 -61.43 23.07
N HIS A 1098 -31.21 -61.03 23.13
CA HIS A 1098 -30.69 -59.66 23.34
C HIS A 1098 -30.39 -59.18 24.77
N GLN A 1099 -30.63 -59.95 25.83
CA GLN A 1099 -30.32 -59.48 27.20
C GLN A 1099 -28.93 -59.93 27.69
N LEU A 1100 -28.09 -58.97 28.09
CA LEU A 1100 -26.76 -59.26 28.68
C LEU A 1100 -26.81 -59.33 30.20
N PHE A 1101 -25.99 -60.20 30.77
CA PHE A 1101 -25.88 -60.42 32.21
C PHE A 1101 -24.48 -60.13 32.74
N VAL A 1102 -24.42 -59.77 34.02
CA VAL A 1102 -23.14 -59.68 34.75
C VAL A 1102 -22.60 -61.10 34.94
N PRO A 1103 -21.27 -61.30 34.93
CA PRO A 1103 -20.69 -62.63 35.10
C PRO A 1103 -21.22 -63.38 36.33
N SER A 1104 -21.42 -62.69 37.45
CA SER A 1104 -21.93 -63.27 38.71
C SER A 1104 -23.36 -63.81 38.67
N ARG A 1105 -24.15 -63.44 37.64
CA ARG A 1105 -25.50 -64.00 37.43
C ARG A 1105 -25.49 -65.26 36.57
N LEU A 1106 -24.37 -65.58 35.92
CA LEU A 1106 -24.23 -66.74 35.05
C LEU A 1106 -23.71 -67.96 35.82
N ILE A 1107 -24.08 -69.13 35.31
CA ILE A 1107 -23.67 -70.45 35.79
C ILE A 1107 -22.77 -71.09 34.74
N HIS A 1108 -21.63 -71.64 35.18
CA HIS A 1108 -20.72 -72.39 34.34
C HIS A 1108 -21.43 -73.67 33.83
N PRO A 1109 -21.49 -73.94 32.50
CA PRO A 1109 -22.25 -75.07 31.95
C PRO A 1109 -21.84 -76.45 32.47
N GLU A 1110 -20.54 -76.63 32.77
CA GLU A 1110 -19.99 -77.89 33.30
C GLU A 1110 -19.75 -77.87 34.83
N GLY A 1111 -20.22 -76.83 35.53
CA GLY A 1111 -20.04 -76.71 36.99
C GLY A 1111 -20.94 -77.65 37.78
N ARG A 1112 -20.60 -77.94 39.05
CA ARG A 1112 -21.42 -78.79 39.94
C ARG A 1112 -22.85 -78.27 40.06
N VAL A 1113 -23.02 -76.95 40.13
CA VAL A 1113 -24.32 -76.29 40.35
C VAL A 1113 -25.10 -76.10 39.05
N ALA A 1114 -24.51 -76.37 37.88
CA ALA A 1114 -25.19 -76.31 36.59
C ALA A 1114 -26.44 -77.21 36.54
N LYS A 1115 -26.36 -78.39 37.17
CA LYS A 1115 -27.47 -79.36 37.25
C LYS A 1115 -28.70 -78.84 38.03
N LEU A 1116 -28.55 -77.72 38.76
CA LEU A 1116 -29.66 -77.04 39.44
C LEU A 1116 -30.45 -76.10 38.52
N TYR A 1117 -30.02 -75.95 37.26
CA TYR A 1117 -30.61 -75.04 36.29
C TYR A 1117 -30.89 -75.78 34.97
N ASN A 1118 -31.98 -75.40 34.31
CA ASN A 1118 -32.35 -75.85 32.98
C ASN A 1118 -32.00 -74.77 31.95
N SER A 1119 -32.01 -75.11 30.66
CA SER A 1119 -31.78 -74.12 29.59
C SER A 1119 -32.79 -72.96 29.63
N GLU A 1120 -34.03 -73.23 30.07
CA GLU A 1120 -35.10 -72.24 30.22
C GLU A 1120 -34.90 -71.28 31.41
N ASP A 1121 -33.98 -71.57 32.34
CA ASP A 1121 -33.73 -70.67 33.47
C ASP A 1121 -32.97 -69.41 33.05
N GLY A 1122 -32.38 -69.37 31.84
CA GLY A 1122 -31.65 -68.20 31.35
C GLY A 1122 -30.49 -67.82 32.27
N ARG A 1123 -29.68 -68.82 32.68
CA ARG A 1123 -28.52 -68.65 33.54
C ARG A 1123 -27.20 -69.11 32.92
N PHE A 1124 -27.22 -69.71 31.72
CA PHE A 1124 -26.00 -70.16 31.04
C PHE A 1124 -25.54 -69.14 30.00
N PRO A 1125 -24.23 -68.91 29.82
CA PRO A 1125 -23.73 -68.07 28.74
C PRO A 1125 -24.19 -68.64 27.37
N GLU A 1126 -24.61 -67.76 26.47
CA GLU A 1126 -24.97 -68.11 25.10
C GLU A 1126 -23.74 -68.03 24.19
N GLY A 1127 -23.53 -69.03 23.35
CA GLY A 1127 -22.37 -69.05 22.45
C GLY A 1127 -22.07 -70.41 21.81
N THR A 1128 -20.92 -70.49 21.17
CA THR A 1128 -20.25 -71.66 20.62
C THR A 1128 -18.89 -71.89 21.30
N THR A 1129 -18.28 -73.04 21.06
CA THR A 1129 -16.93 -73.35 21.58
C THR A 1129 -15.83 -72.42 21.05
N ARG A 1130 -16.15 -71.55 20.10
CA ARG A 1130 -15.25 -70.54 19.53
C ARG A 1130 -15.39 -69.15 20.16
N ASP A 1131 -16.39 -68.94 21.03
CA ASP A 1131 -16.71 -67.63 21.62
C ASP A 1131 -16.86 -67.69 23.17
N TYR A 1132 -18.01 -67.37 23.75
CA TYR A 1132 -18.30 -67.38 25.18
C TYR A 1132 -18.34 -68.78 25.81
N LEU A 1133 -18.58 -69.85 25.04
CA LEU A 1133 -18.44 -71.23 25.52
C LEU A 1133 -17.04 -71.81 25.29
N ASN A 1134 -16.07 -70.99 24.87
CA ASN A 1134 -14.68 -71.41 24.83
C ASN A 1134 -14.19 -71.70 26.28
N PRO A 1135 -13.49 -72.83 26.54
CA PRO A 1135 -13.01 -73.17 27.87
C PRO A 1135 -12.14 -72.08 28.54
N VAL A 1136 -11.32 -71.37 27.76
CA VAL A 1136 -10.50 -70.26 28.26
C VAL A 1136 -11.37 -69.08 28.67
N CYS A 1137 -12.42 -68.78 27.90
CA CYS A 1137 -13.38 -67.73 28.21
C CYS A 1137 -14.16 -68.06 29.49
N LEU A 1138 -14.63 -69.29 29.63
CA LEU A 1138 -15.35 -69.75 30.83
C LEU A 1138 -14.48 -69.63 32.10
N VAL A 1139 -13.19 -69.97 32.04
CA VAL A 1139 -12.27 -69.78 33.18
C VAL A 1139 -12.19 -68.31 33.58
N LYS A 1140 -12.10 -67.40 32.60
CA LYS A 1140 -12.04 -65.96 32.85
C LYS A 1140 -13.34 -65.41 33.40
N LEU A 1141 -14.48 -65.90 32.91
CA LEU A 1141 -15.79 -65.55 33.47
C LEU A 1141 -15.91 -66.01 34.94
N VAL A 1142 -15.38 -67.18 35.30
CA VAL A 1142 -15.31 -67.62 36.71
C VAL A 1142 -14.45 -66.67 37.55
N GLN A 1143 -13.30 -66.21 37.03
CA GLN A 1143 -12.47 -65.18 37.70
C GLN A 1143 -13.21 -63.84 37.89
N LEU A 1144 -14.13 -63.52 36.99
CA LEU A 1144 -15.02 -62.35 37.08
C LEU A 1144 -16.26 -62.59 37.95
N GLY A 1145 -16.42 -63.77 38.55
CA GLY A 1145 -17.48 -64.08 39.50
C GLY A 1145 -18.56 -65.02 38.97
N MET A 1146 -18.45 -65.55 37.74
CA MET A 1146 -19.36 -66.58 37.24
C MET A 1146 -19.37 -67.80 38.16
N VAL A 1147 -20.59 -68.22 38.50
CA VAL A 1147 -20.81 -69.26 39.49
C VAL A 1147 -20.53 -70.62 38.87
N LYS A 1148 -19.69 -71.45 39.53
CA LYS A 1148 -19.33 -72.78 39.04
C LYS A 1148 -19.75 -73.90 40.00
N ASP A 1149 -19.26 -73.84 41.23
CA ASP A 1149 -19.37 -74.97 42.17
C ASP A 1149 -20.02 -74.61 43.52
N ASP A 1150 -20.30 -73.33 43.78
CA ASP A 1150 -20.96 -72.82 45.00
C ASP A 1150 -21.98 -71.72 44.66
N LEU A 1151 -23.14 -71.68 45.34
CA LEU A 1151 -24.22 -70.72 45.10
C LEU A 1151 -24.29 -69.67 46.21
N SER A 1152 -24.88 -68.49 45.93
CA SER A 1152 -25.24 -67.55 47.00
C SER A 1152 -26.40 -68.11 47.83
N TRP A 1153 -26.57 -67.64 49.07
CA TRP A 1153 -27.74 -68.02 49.87
C TRP A 1153 -29.08 -67.63 49.23
N GLU A 1154 -29.10 -66.50 48.52
CA GLU A 1154 -30.29 -66.03 47.79
C GLU A 1154 -30.64 -66.99 46.64
N ASP A 1155 -29.64 -67.39 45.83
CA ASP A 1155 -29.85 -68.36 44.76
C ASP A 1155 -30.19 -69.76 45.30
N LEU A 1156 -29.61 -70.18 46.44
CA LEU A 1156 -29.96 -71.45 47.08
C LEU A 1156 -31.42 -71.51 47.51
N ILE A 1157 -31.94 -70.42 48.09
CA ILE A 1157 -33.35 -70.29 48.48
C ILE A 1157 -34.24 -70.34 47.24
N GLU A 1158 -33.94 -69.52 46.23
CA GLU A 1158 -34.72 -69.45 44.98
C GLU A 1158 -34.75 -70.80 44.25
N ARG A 1159 -33.61 -71.50 44.19
CA ARG A 1159 -33.53 -72.85 43.62
C ARG A 1159 -34.25 -73.89 44.46
N SER A 1160 -34.27 -73.75 45.79
CA SER A 1160 -35.06 -74.62 46.68
C SER A 1160 -36.57 -74.44 46.41
N GLU A 1161 -37.05 -73.21 46.30
CA GLU A 1161 -38.46 -72.91 45.97
C GLU A 1161 -38.86 -73.49 44.61
N SER A 1162 -37.94 -73.51 43.64
CA SER A 1162 -38.20 -74.05 42.30
C SER A 1162 -38.45 -75.57 42.26
N VAL A 1163 -38.05 -76.32 43.30
CA VAL A 1163 -38.15 -77.79 43.31
C VAL A 1163 -39.60 -78.25 43.26
N VAL A 1164 -40.52 -77.58 43.98
CA VAL A 1164 -41.95 -77.94 44.01
C VAL A 1164 -42.53 -77.92 42.60
N LYS A 1165 -42.28 -76.83 41.87
CA LYS A 1165 -42.75 -76.66 40.48
C LYS A 1165 -42.09 -77.66 39.54
N LEU A 1166 -40.79 -77.94 39.70
CA LEU A 1166 -40.08 -78.94 38.88
C LEU A 1166 -40.65 -80.34 39.11
N ASN A 1167 -41.02 -80.68 40.34
CA ASN A 1167 -41.55 -81.98 40.74
C ASN A 1167 -42.90 -82.31 40.07
N GLU A 1168 -43.69 -81.29 39.70
CA GLU A 1168 -44.94 -81.45 38.95
C GLU A 1168 -44.69 -81.93 37.51
N SER A 1169 -43.56 -81.53 36.91
CA SER A 1169 -43.20 -81.87 35.53
C SER A 1169 -42.21 -83.03 35.40
N ASP A 1170 -41.24 -83.14 36.31
CA ASP A 1170 -40.16 -84.13 36.30
C ASP A 1170 -39.70 -84.44 37.74
N HIS A 1171 -40.26 -85.52 38.30
CA HIS A 1171 -39.93 -85.98 39.65
C HIS A 1171 -38.45 -86.37 39.80
N THR A 1172 -37.84 -86.94 38.75
CA THR A 1172 -36.45 -87.42 38.82
C THR A 1172 -35.48 -86.24 38.86
N ALA A 1173 -35.71 -85.22 38.03
CA ALA A 1173 -34.94 -83.98 38.05
C ALA A 1173 -35.13 -83.22 39.37
N ALA A 1174 -36.33 -83.19 39.94
CA ALA A 1174 -36.60 -82.61 41.26
C ALA A 1174 -35.81 -83.32 42.37
N CYS A 1175 -35.77 -84.66 42.36
CA CYS A 1175 -34.96 -85.45 43.31
C CYS A 1175 -33.47 -85.14 43.19
N LEU A 1176 -32.96 -85.08 41.96
CA LEU A 1176 -31.56 -84.73 41.71
C LEU A 1176 -31.22 -83.31 42.19
N ARG A 1177 -32.08 -82.33 41.90
CA ARG A 1177 -31.93 -80.93 42.34
C ARG A 1177 -31.88 -80.83 43.87
N SER A 1178 -32.80 -81.51 44.54
CA SER A 1178 -32.88 -81.54 46.01
C SER A 1178 -31.64 -82.15 46.67
N SER A 1179 -31.11 -83.23 46.09
CA SER A 1179 -29.88 -83.88 46.56
C SER A 1179 -28.67 -82.94 46.47
N ILE A 1180 -28.52 -82.22 45.35
CA ILE A 1180 -27.44 -81.24 45.16
C ILE A 1180 -27.62 -80.05 46.11
N LEU A 1181 -28.84 -79.52 46.28
CA LEU A 1181 -29.15 -78.43 47.22
C LEU A 1181 -28.80 -78.80 48.67
N LEU A 1182 -29.20 -79.99 49.12
CA LEU A 1182 -28.84 -80.50 50.45
C LEU A 1182 -27.33 -80.57 50.66
N SER A 1183 -26.61 -81.05 49.64
CA SER A 1183 -25.15 -81.12 49.70
C SER A 1183 -24.49 -79.75 49.81
N LEU A 1184 -25.01 -78.73 49.11
CA LEU A 1184 -24.50 -77.35 49.19
C LEU A 1184 -24.86 -76.68 50.53
N ILE A 1185 -26.07 -76.93 51.05
CA ILE A 1185 -26.51 -76.43 52.36
C ILE A 1185 -25.64 -77.01 53.47
N ASP A 1186 -25.37 -78.33 53.46
CA ASP A 1186 -24.49 -78.98 54.43
C ASP A 1186 -23.07 -78.38 54.42
N GLU A 1187 -22.52 -78.11 53.24
CA GLU A 1187 -21.21 -77.46 53.10
C GLU A 1187 -21.22 -76.02 53.62
N LYS A 1188 -22.25 -75.23 53.30
CA LYS A 1188 -22.36 -73.83 53.76
C LYS A 1188 -22.61 -73.70 55.26
N LEU A 1189 -23.39 -74.60 55.87
CA LEU A 1189 -23.64 -74.61 57.31
C LEU A 1189 -22.37 -74.88 58.14
N LYS A 1190 -21.33 -75.48 57.55
CA LYS A 1190 -20.02 -75.68 58.18
C LYS A 1190 -19.18 -74.40 58.22
N ILE A 1191 -19.50 -73.39 57.41
CA ILE A 1191 -18.80 -72.11 57.34
C ILE A 1191 -19.62 -71.10 58.18
N SER A 1192 -19.06 -70.63 59.30
CA SER A 1192 -19.77 -69.75 60.25
C SER A 1192 -19.96 -68.33 59.68
N ASP A 1193 -21.10 -68.09 59.03
CA ASP A 1193 -21.57 -66.75 58.58
C ASP A 1193 -22.70 -66.24 59.51
N PRO A 1194 -22.63 -65.00 60.04
CA PRO A 1194 -23.67 -64.42 60.89
C PRO A 1194 -25.07 -64.31 60.23
N LYS A 1195 -25.18 -64.34 58.90
CA LYS A 1195 -26.49 -64.35 58.19
C LYS A 1195 -27.16 -65.73 58.13
N THR A 1196 -26.49 -66.80 58.55
CA THR A 1196 -26.96 -68.19 58.40
C THR A 1196 -28.26 -68.47 59.14
N ASN A 1197 -28.48 -67.87 60.32
CA ASN A 1197 -29.67 -68.19 61.15
C ASN A 1197 -30.99 -67.68 60.54
N GLU A 1198 -31.04 -66.45 60.01
CA GLU A 1198 -32.26 -65.91 59.35
C GLU A 1198 -32.61 -66.65 58.05
N LEU A 1199 -31.59 -67.14 57.33
CA LEU A 1199 -31.76 -67.81 56.04
C LEU A 1199 -32.07 -69.31 56.20
N GLN A 1200 -31.57 -69.94 57.27
CA GLN A 1200 -31.93 -71.30 57.67
C GLN A 1200 -33.41 -71.41 58.01
N GLU A 1201 -33.99 -70.41 58.70
CA GLU A 1201 -35.42 -70.35 59.01
C GLU A 1201 -36.29 -70.28 57.74
N LYS A 1202 -35.84 -69.55 56.70
CA LYS A 1202 -36.52 -69.53 55.40
C LYS A 1202 -36.48 -70.90 54.71
N LEU A 1203 -35.31 -71.55 54.68
CA LEU A 1203 -35.14 -72.87 54.04
C LEU A 1203 -35.98 -73.98 54.71
N GLN A 1204 -36.18 -73.92 56.03
CA GLN A 1204 -37.01 -74.87 56.77
C GLN A 1204 -38.49 -74.86 56.33
N ASN A 1205 -38.97 -73.72 55.82
CA ASN A 1205 -40.34 -73.54 55.38
C ASN A 1205 -40.56 -73.85 53.88
N ILE A 1206 -39.49 -74.14 53.13
CA ILE A 1206 -39.56 -74.46 51.70
C ILE A 1206 -39.70 -75.97 51.51
N CYS A 1207 -40.72 -76.40 50.78
CA CYS A 1207 -40.98 -77.81 50.46
C CYS A 1207 -40.09 -78.35 49.34
N PHE A 1208 -38.76 -78.24 49.47
CA PHE A 1208 -37.81 -78.65 48.43
C PHE A 1208 -37.28 -80.08 48.58
N LEU A 1209 -37.76 -80.85 49.57
CA LEU A 1209 -37.39 -82.25 49.74
C LEU A 1209 -38.40 -83.14 49.02
N PRO A 1210 -37.96 -84.06 48.12
CA PRO A 1210 -38.87 -84.94 47.43
C PRO A 1210 -39.47 -85.92 48.44
N PHE A 1211 -40.79 -85.98 48.49
CA PHE A 1211 -41.49 -87.04 49.19
C PHE A 1211 -41.64 -88.24 48.24
N LEU A 1212 -41.45 -89.45 48.76
CA LEU A 1212 -41.82 -90.67 48.06
C LEU A 1212 -43.34 -90.67 47.91
N THR A 1213 -43.85 -90.89 46.69
CA THR A 1213 -45.27 -91.23 46.51
C THR A 1213 -45.57 -92.48 47.33
N LYS A 1214 -46.61 -92.42 48.17
CA LYS A 1214 -47.06 -93.57 48.95
C LYS A 1214 -47.20 -94.78 48.01
N PRO A 1215 -46.49 -95.90 48.27
CA PRO A 1215 -46.73 -97.14 47.54
C PRO A 1215 -48.23 -97.47 47.56
N ALA A 1216 -48.75 -98.04 46.47
CA ALA A 1216 -50.13 -98.52 46.45
C ALA A 1216 -50.33 -99.50 47.63
N GLY A 1217 -51.05 -99.05 48.66
CA GLY A 1217 -51.27 -99.80 49.91
C GLY A 1217 -50.70 -99.19 51.20
N PHE A 1218 -50.07 -98.00 51.18
CA PHE A 1218 -49.50 -97.40 52.39
C PHE A 1218 -50.58 -96.72 53.27
N SER A 1219 -50.82 -97.26 54.45
CA SER A 1219 -51.96 -96.96 55.33
C SER A 1219 -51.55 -96.29 56.66
N LEU A 1220 -50.96 -95.10 56.64
CA LEU A 1220 -50.86 -94.20 57.80
C LEU A 1220 -50.81 -92.74 57.31
N PRO A 1221 -51.36 -91.76 58.07
CA PRO A 1221 -51.65 -90.39 57.63
C PRO A 1221 -50.49 -89.70 56.91
#